data_AF-A0A3Q1H630-F1
#
_entry.id   AF-A0A3Q1H630-F1
#
_cell.length_a   1.000
_cell.length_b   1.000
_cell.length_c   1.000
_cell.angle_alpha   90.00
_cell.angle_beta   90.00
_cell.angle_gamma   90.00
#
_symmetry.space_group_name_H-M   'P 1'
#
loop_
_entity.id
_entity.type
_entity.pdbx_description
1 polymer ?
#
loop_
_entity_poly.entity_id
_entity_poly.type
_entity_poly.pdbx_seq_one_letter_code
_entity_poly.pdbx_strand_id
1 'polypeptide(L)'
;MTAQTAKVVLSLDAEAASSLKDGVHFKKSAEDGKCYIIYKNGKSLRACKNQCKHQGGLFIKDIEDLDGRTVKCTKHNWKLNVSTMKYVNPPDSFLQDELEVEILDNGGFQLVELNPVDPWLTDPREPLELQEGEVKVTYLTHACMELQLGELRFMFDPWLKGPAFARGWWLLHEPPADSLDRLCAADLIYISHMHSDHLSYPTLKVLSERRPDVPIYVGDTSRPVFWYLEQSQVKLTNINVVPFGVWQNIDEHLRFMILMDGVHPEMDTCIIVEYKGHKILNTVDCTRPNGGRLPEKVDLMMSDFAGGASGFPMTFYGGKYTDSWKEQFIRNERKKLLNYKALLVKSLQPRIYCPFAGYFVEAHPSDRYIKETNVKNSPENLNALITKHAPDIKTWTPKPGAVLDLGLALRDPMSSEAIINPPASAQISKDSWDFDLYVDELNSAISSEIFKHQSWIQFYYTWAGFKHYNLVVRMIESDDNFEPLTDGYDYLVDFLDLSFPPTRPDREHSYVEIKNRIGVMRHVVLHGCLWDDLYIGFQNRISRDPDVYHHKFWNHFQTELPLRGPDWDQFLQQLLLRLGIRSMRGTVLMLLGAWILLNSAASSVKLPEITDRTFIDECVREHNKARSSVIPPASDMLYMTWDEALAITARAWAKNCEFKHNIHLFEVHRMHPKFSSVGENIWTGYPPSSFSVVKAMDSWISEKKDYTYQSDTCRGVCGHYTQVVRSSSYKVGCAVQLCPSVAHFYDGEGALFVCNYAPVDWSTKHPYQSLGAPCSGCEGTCEEKLCRSQERDAEKSYNWTPDWDPALPGNEKSRPSYVAILVFRPLALLFTFLTAYAVHYKYPNTFCYD
;
A
#
# COMPACT_ATOMS: atom_id res chain seq x y z
N MET A 1 -27.42 -28.35 5.97
CA MET A 1 -26.37 -29.31 6.36
C MET A 1 -25.69 -29.74 5.07
N THR A 2 -24.49 -29.25 4.79
CA THR A 2 -23.66 -29.73 3.68
C THR A 2 -23.39 -31.22 3.91
N ALA A 3 -23.55 -32.05 2.88
CA ALA A 3 -23.20 -33.47 2.98
C ALA A 3 -21.72 -33.57 3.38
N GLN A 4 -21.42 -34.17 4.53
CA GLN A 4 -20.06 -34.50 4.92
C GLN A 4 -19.78 -35.93 4.47
N THR A 5 -18.67 -36.16 3.80
CA THR A 5 -18.19 -37.50 3.50
C THR A 5 -17.27 -37.95 4.62
N ALA A 6 -17.64 -39.05 5.27
CA ALA A 6 -16.79 -39.73 6.24
C ALA A 6 -15.92 -40.74 5.50
N LYS A 7 -14.60 -40.66 5.68
CA LYS A 7 -13.66 -41.64 5.16
C LYS A 7 -12.92 -42.30 6.30
N VAL A 8 -13.08 -43.61 6.43
CA VAL A 8 -12.21 -44.40 7.32
C VAL A 8 -10.81 -44.37 6.73
N VAL A 9 -9.83 -43.93 7.52
CA VAL A 9 -8.43 -43.80 7.10
C VAL A 9 -7.51 -44.82 7.76
N LEU A 10 -7.93 -45.38 8.90
CA LEU A 10 -7.25 -46.46 9.59
C LEU A 10 -8.27 -47.28 10.38
N SER A 11 -8.15 -48.61 10.38
CA SER A 11 -8.90 -49.50 11.26
C SER A 11 -7.93 -50.31 12.11
N LEU A 12 -8.21 -50.44 13.41
CA LEU A 12 -7.49 -51.32 14.33
C LEU A 12 -8.49 -52.28 14.97
N ASP A 13 -8.20 -53.58 14.88
CA ASP A 13 -8.97 -54.61 15.55
C ASP A 13 -8.77 -54.58 17.09
N ALA A 14 -9.54 -55.40 17.80
CA ALA A 14 -9.55 -55.43 19.25
C ALA A 14 -8.18 -55.81 19.86
N GLU A 15 -7.44 -56.71 19.20
CA GLU A 15 -6.11 -57.13 19.68
C GLU A 15 -5.09 -55.99 19.50
N ALA A 16 -5.06 -55.37 18.32
CA ALA A 16 -4.22 -54.23 18.05
C ALA A 16 -4.57 -53.03 18.93
N ALA A 17 -5.85 -52.74 19.17
CA ALA A 17 -6.31 -51.65 20.02
C ALA A 17 -5.95 -51.88 21.51
N SER A 18 -6.13 -53.11 22.01
CA SER A 18 -5.76 -53.47 23.39
C SER A 18 -4.25 -53.50 23.62
N SER A 19 -3.45 -53.79 22.60
CA SER A 19 -1.98 -53.76 22.66
C SER A 19 -1.38 -52.35 22.83
N LEU A 20 -2.15 -51.29 22.53
CA LEU A 20 -1.69 -49.91 22.67
C LEU A 20 -1.50 -49.58 24.16
N LYS A 21 -0.27 -49.24 24.55
CA LYS A 21 0.05 -48.66 25.86
C LYS A 21 -0.31 -47.18 25.90
N ASP A 22 -0.31 -46.56 27.08
CA ASP A 22 -0.42 -45.10 27.16
C ASP A 22 0.76 -44.40 26.46
N GLY A 23 0.49 -43.27 25.82
CA GLY A 23 1.47 -42.46 25.07
C GLY A 23 1.24 -42.43 23.55
N VAL A 24 2.26 -41.98 22.82
CA VAL A 24 2.21 -41.79 21.34
C VAL A 24 2.56 -43.05 20.56
N HIS A 25 1.72 -43.37 19.59
CA HIS A 25 1.89 -44.47 18.63
C HIS A 25 1.78 -43.98 17.20
N PHE A 26 2.64 -44.51 16.32
CA PHE A 26 2.59 -44.29 14.88
C PHE A 26 2.06 -45.55 14.21
N LYS A 27 0.98 -45.43 13.45
CA LYS A 27 0.36 -46.55 12.74
C LYS A 27 0.21 -46.23 11.27
N LYS A 28 0.62 -47.16 10.42
CA LYS A 28 0.51 -47.02 8.97
C LYS A 28 -0.77 -47.70 8.51
N SER A 29 -1.55 -47.01 7.69
CA SER A 29 -2.70 -47.62 7.04
C SER A 29 -2.23 -48.53 5.91
N ALA A 30 -2.83 -49.72 5.82
CA ALA A 30 -2.56 -50.66 4.75
C ALA A 30 -3.23 -50.22 3.42
N GLU A 31 -4.31 -49.44 3.51
CA GLU A 31 -5.09 -49.01 2.34
C GLU A 31 -4.40 -47.88 1.57
N ASP A 32 -4.01 -46.80 2.26
CA ASP A 32 -3.43 -45.62 1.61
C ASP A 32 -1.93 -45.44 1.85
N GLY A 33 -1.32 -46.33 2.64
CA GLY A 33 0.10 -46.28 2.97
C GLY A 33 0.52 -45.07 3.81
N LYS A 34 -0.42 -44.24 4.29
CA LYS A 34 -0.12 -43.06 5.11
C LYS A 34 0.05 -43.46 6.57
N CYS A 35 0.77 -42.60 7.30
CA CYS A 35 1.03 -42.79 8.72
C CYS A 35 0.14 -41.86 9.54
N TYR A 36 -0.36 -42.38 10.66
CA TYR A 36 -1.28 -41.73 11.58
C TYR A 36 -0.68 -41.78 12.98
N ILE A 37 -0.95 -40.73 13.75
CA ILE A 37 -0.53 -40.62 15.15
C ILE A 37 -1.73 -40.89 16.03
N ILE A 38 -1.57 -41.80 16.99
CA ILE A 38 -2.59 -42.13 17.99
C ILE A 38 -1.99 -41.84 19.36
N TYR A 39 -2.66 -41.00 20.14
CA TYR A 39 -2.34 -40.74 21.53
C TYR A 39 -3.36 -41.43 22.43
N LYS A 40 -2.86 -42.29 23.33
CA LYS A 40 -3.69 -43.00 24.32
C LYS A 40 -3.38 -42.50 25.73
N ASN A 41 -4.42 -42.19 26.49
CA ASN A 41 -4.33 -41.88 27.92
C ASN A 41 -5.49 -42.55 28.66
N GLY A 42 -5.24 -43.74 29.23
CA GLY A 42 -6.27 -44.58 29.82
C GLY A 42 -7.29 -45.02 28.76
N LYS A 43 -8.54 -44.56 28.90
CA LYS A 43 -9.61 -44.81 27.92
C LYS A 43 -9.73 -43.74 26.84
N SER A 44 -9.05 -42.60 26.98
CA SER A 44 -9.09 -41.52 26.00
C SER A 44 -8.17 -41.82 24.83
N LEU A 45 -8.70 -41.67 23.61
CA LEU A 45 -7.94 -41.74 22.37
C LEU A 45 -8.07 -40.41 21.64
N ARG A 46 -6.96 -39.92 21.11
CA ARG A 46 -6.90 -38.80 20.16
C ARG A 46 -6.06 -39.21 18.98
N ALA A 47 -6.38 -38.73 17.80
CA ALA A 47 -5.64 -39.11 16.61
C ALA A 47 -5.51 -37.97 15.60
N CYS A 48 -4.43 -37.98 14.83
CA CYS A 48 -4.24 -37.05 13.73
C CYS A 48 -3.39 -37.69 12.62
N LYS A 49 -3.38 -37.07 11.44
CA LYS A 49 -2.45 -37.46 10.38
C LYS A 49 -1.02 -37.19 10.82
N ASN A 50 -0.09 -38.08 10.46
CA ASN A 50 1.35 -37.84 10.66
C ASN A 50 1.90 -36.84 9.63
N GLN A 51 1.36 -35.63 9.62
CA GLN A 51 1.71 -34.57 8.69
C GLN A 51 1.50 -33.23 9.38
N CYS A 52 2.58 -32.51 9.62
CA CYS A 52 2.57 -31.20 10.25
C CYS A 52 1.75 -30.21 9.42
N LYS A 53 0.76 -29.56 10.03
CA LYS A 53 -0.10 -28.58 9.35
C LYS A 53 0.63 -27.38 8.77
N HIS A 54 1.77 -26.98 9.35
CA HIS A 54 2.62 -25.87 8.87
C HIS A 54 3.14 -26.10 7.44
N GLN A 55 4.15 -26.95 7.28
CA GLN A 55 4.81 -27.19 5.99
C GLN A 55 4.74 -28.65 5.55
N GLY A 56 3.81 -29.43 6.10
CA GLY A 56 3.59 -30.83 5.70
C GLY A 56 4.71 -31.79 6.09
N GLY A 57 5.60 -31.45 7.02
CA GLY A 57 6.66 -32.34 7.50
C GLY A 57 6.13 -33.52 8.31
N LEU A 58 6.80 -34.68 8.28
CA LEU A 58 6.41 -35.81 9.13
C LEU A 58 6.82 -35.53 10.58
N PHE A 59 6.03 -36.00 11.54
CA PHE A 59 6.40 -36.01 12.93
C PHE A 59 7.15 -37.29 13.32
N ILE A 60 8.10 -37.12 14.23
CA ILE A 60 8.82 -38.19 14.91
C ILE A 60 8.65 -38.04 16.43
N LYS A 61 8.86 -39.11 17.20
CA LYS A 61 8.86 -38.99 18.67
C LYS A 61 9.89 -37.96 19.12
N ASP A 62 9.50 -37.07 20.02
CA ASP A 62 10.46 -36.17 20.64
C ASP A 62 11.18 -36.90 21.78
N ILE A 63 12.45 -37.23 21.57
CA ILE A 63 13.27 -37.95 22.57
C ILE A 63 13.57 -37.13 23.82
N GLU A 64 13.38 -35.80 23.73
CA GLU A 64 13.57 -34.86 24.84
C GLU A 64 12.30 -34.74 25.71
N ASP A 65 11.16 -35.28 25.25
CA ASP A 65 9.91 -35.21 25.99
C ASP A 65 9.77 -36.38 26.96
N LEU A 66 9.99 -36.08 28.24
CA LEU A 66 9.88 -37.04 29.33
C LEU A 66 8.43 -37.48 29.60
N ASP A 67 7.44 -36.68 29.21
CA ASP A 67 6.02 -36.98 29.42
C ASP A 67 5.42 -37.84 28.29
N GLY A 68 6.15 -38.01 27.18
CA GLY A 68 5.75 -38.85 26.06
C GLY A 68 4.46 -38.42 25.36
N ARG A 69 4.20 -37.10 25.29
CA ARG A 69 3.01 -36.47 24.68
C ARG A 69 3.34 -35.61 23.46
N THR A 70 4.61 -35.46 23.15
CA THR A 70 5.11 -34.50 22.18
C THR A 70 5.79 -35.21 21.03
N VAL A 71 5.51 -34.72 19.83
CA VAL A 71 6.15 -35.18 18.60
C VAL A 71 6.82 -33.99 17.90
N LYS A 72 7.97 -34.22 17.27
CA LYS A 72 8.78 -33.19 16.62
C LYS A 72 8.68 -33.31 15.10
N CYS A 73 8.38 -32.20 14.43
CA CYS A 73 8.34 -32.11 12.97
C CYS A 73 9.75 -32.21 12.39
N THR A 74 9.95 -33.08 11.42
CA THR A 74 11.25 -33.31 10.76
C THR A 74 11.68 -32.17 9.84
N LYS A 75 10.77 -31.27 9.44
CA LYS A 75 11.12 -30.15 8.55
C LYS A 75 11.73 -28.95 9.28
N HIS A 76 11.08 -28.49 10.35
CA HIS A 76 11.42 -27.23 11.03
C HIS A 76 11.45 -27.37 12.56
N ASN A 77 11.51 -28.61 13.07
CA ASN A 77 11.65 -28.95 14.49
C ASN A 77 10.55 -28.41 15.42
N TRP A 78 9.42 -27.99 14.87
CA TRP A 78 8.25 -27.61 15.65
C TRP A 78 7.68 -28.84 16.32
N LYS A 79 7.32 -28.69 17.59
CA LYS A 79 6.83 -29.73 18.47
C LYS A 79 5.33 -29.60 18.59
N LEU A 80 4.61 -30.71 18.45
CA LEU A 80 3.17 -30.81 18.60
C LEU A 80 2.88 -31.64 19.86
N ASN A 81 2.06 -31.10 20.76
CA ASN A 81 1.50 -31.87 21.86
C ASN A 81 0.24 -32.61 21.36
N VAL A 82 0.35 -33.92 21.16
CA VAL A 82 -0.74 -34.72 20.59
C VAL A 82 -1.88 -34.99 21.57
N SER A 83 -1.68 -34.70 22.86
CA SER A 83 -2.75 -34.76 23.86
C SER A 83 -3.69 -33.56 23.82
N THR A 84 -3.24 -32.44 23.23
CA THR A 84 -4.00 -31.19 23.10
C THR A 84 -4.25 -30.78 21.65
N MET A 85 -3.49 -31.35 20.70
CA MET A 85 -3.34 -30.92 19.30
C MET A 85 -2.80 -29.49 19.14
N LYS A 86 -2.19 -28.94 20.19
CA LYS A 86 -1.54 -27.61 20.19
C LYS A 86 -0.05 -27.76 19.90
N TYR A 87 0.48 -26.89 19.06
CA TYR A 87 1.92 -26.77 18.91
C TYR A 87 2.55 -26.15 20.17
N VAL A 88 3.64 -26.77 20.62
CA VAL A 88 4.44 -26.35 21.77
C VAL A 88 5.44 -25.27 21.36
N ASN A 89 6.04 -25.40 20.18
CA ASN A 89 6.84 -24.36 19.55
C ASN A 89 6.54 -24.30 18.04
N PRO A 90 6.05 -23.15 17.53
CA PRO A 90 5.71 -21.95 18.27
C PRO A 90 4.44 -22.16 19.11
N PRO A 91 4.44 -21.71 20.38
CA PRO A 91 3.25 -21.74 21.21
C PRO A 91 2.17 -20.84 20.61
N ASP A 92 0.92 -21.13 20.94
CA ASP A 92 -0.24 -20.30 20.55
C ASP A 92 -0.39 -20.02 19.04
N SER A 93 0.04 -20.99 18.23
CA SER A 93 -0.20 -21.01 16.79
C SER A 93 -1.53 -21.74 16.47
N PHE A 94 -1.64 -22.38 15.32
CA PHE A 94 -2.82 -23.15 14.92
C PHE A 94 -2.89 -24.52 15.59
N LEU A 95 -4.07 -25.15 15.54
CA LEU A 95 -4.27 -26.53 15.97
C LEU A 95 -4.02 -27.49 14.82
N GLN A 96 -3.42 -28.64 15.15
CA GLN A 96 -3.35 -29.78 14.24
C GLN A 96 -4.76 -30.34 14.00
N ASP A 97 -5.05 -30.69 12.74
CA ASP A 97 -6.33 -31.31 12.36
C ASP A 97 -6.48 -32.68 13.07
N GLU A 98 -7.56 -32.84 13.82
CA GLU A 98 -7.88 -34.05 14.57
C GLU A 98 -8.79 -34.97 13.76
N LEU A 99 -8.57 -36.28 13.87
CA LEU A 99 -9.41 -37.32 13.29
C LEU A 99 -10.41 -37.80 14.34
N GLU A 100 -11.62 -38.12 13.89
CA GLU A 100 -12.62 -38.75 14.74
C GLU A 100 -12.22 -40.19 15.04
N VAL A 101 -12.45 -40.62 16.29
CA VAL A 101 -12.14 -41.98 16.75
C VAL A 101 -13.46 -42.70 17.04
N GLU A 102 -13.84 -43.61 16.16
CA GLU A 102 -15.06 -44.42 16.31
C GLU A 102 -14.71 -45.77 16.96
N ILE A 103 -15.19 -45.99 18.18
CA ILE A 103 -15.01 -47.28 18.86
C ILE A 103 -16.05 -48.27 18.35
N LEU A 104 -15.56 -49.45 17.96
CA LEU A 104 -16.39 -50.54 17.45
C LEU A 104 -16.87 -51.45 18.59
N ASP A 105 -18.04 -52.06 18.41
CA ASP A 105 -18.63 -52.98 19.40
C ASP A 105 -17.73 -54.19 19.73
N ASN A 106 -16.85 -54.57 18.81
CA ASN A 106 -15.90 -55.67 18.99
C ASN A 106 -14.68 -55.29 19.85
N GLY A 107 -14.57 -54.04 20.32
CA GLY A 107 -13.45 -53.53 21.12
C GLY A 107 -12.27 -52.97 20.29
N GLY A 108 -12.37 -52.98 18.96
CA GLY A 108 -11.48 -52.23 18.07
C GLY A 108 -11.91 -50.77 17.91
N PHE A 109 -11.20 -50.01 17.07
CA PHE A 109 -11.63 -48.65 16.69
C PHE A 109 -11.17 -48.27 15.29
N GLN A 110 -11.83 -47.26 14.72
CA GLN A 110 -11.52 -46.68 13.42
C GLN A 110 -11.16 -45.21 13.58
N LEU A 111 -10.23 -44.75 12.75
CA LEU A 111 -9.96 -43.34 12.56
C LEU A 111 -10.72 -42.86 11.33
N VAL A 112 -11.54 -41.84 11.53
CA VAL A 112 -12.41 -41.29 10.50
C VAL A 112 -11.98 -39.86 10.20
N GLU A 113 -11.75 -39.60 8.92
CA GLU A 113 -11.58 -38.25 8.40
C GLU A 113 -12.93 -37.74 7.88
N LEU A 114 -13.41 -36.65 8.46
CA LEU A 114 -14.60 -35.94 7.99
C LEU A 114 -14.19 -34.88 6.97
N ASN A 115 -14.62 -35.03 5.72
CA ASN A 115 -14.37 -34.07 4.67
C ASN A 115 -15.69 -33.47 4.18
N PRO A 116 -15.81 -32.14 4.01
CA PRO A 116 -16.92 -31.59 3.25
C PRO A 116 -16.75 -31.99 1.77
N VAL A 117 -17.84 -32.10 1.01
CA VAL A 117 -17.74 -32.31 -0.45
C VAL A 117 -16.83 -31.25 -1.05
N ASP A 118 -15.96 -31.67 -1.97
CA ASP A 118 -15.06 -30.76 -2.66
C ASP A 118 -15.89 -29.77 -3.51
N PRO A 119 -15.74 -28.45 -3.30
CA PRO A 119 -16.69 -27.47 -3.79
C PRO A 119 -16.76 -27.42 -5.33
N TRP A 120 -15.65 -27.67 -6.02
CA TRP A 120 -15.58 -27.69 -7.49
C TRP A 120 -16.29 -28.88 -8.15
N LEU A 121 -16.71 -29.88 -7.38
CA LEU A 121 -17.54 -31.00 -7.85
C LEU A 121 -19.04 -30.66 -7.79
N THR A 122 -19.40 -29.52 -7.22
CA THR A 122 -20.78 -29.01 -7.24
C THR A 122 -21.07 -28.49 -8.65
N ASP A 123 -22.08 -29.06 -9.31
CA ASP A 123 -22.49 -28.70 -10.68
C ASP A 123 -21.36 -28.86 -11.73
N PRO A 124 -20.89 -30.11 -11.99
CA PRO A 124 -19.82 -30.36 -12.95
C PRO A 124 -20.27 -30.04 -14.39
N ARG A 125 -19.37 -29.44 -15.17
CA ARG A 125 -19.56 -29.20 -16.61
C ARG A 125 -18.64 -30.10 -17.42
N GLU A 126 -19.19 -30.76 -18.43
CA GLU A 126 -18.39 -31.52 -19.39
C GLU A 126 -17.59 -30.57 -20.28
N PRO A 127 -16.29 -30.86 -20.55
CA PRO A 127 -15.47 -30.03 -21.43
C PRO A 127 -16.02 -29.99 -22.88
N LEU A 128 -16.22 -28.79 -23.41
CA LEU A 128 -16.53 -28.57 -24.83
C LEU A 128 -15.25 -28.37 -25.64
N GLU A 129 -15.30 -28.60 -26.95
CA GLU A 129 -14.14 -28.35 -27.81
C GLU A 129 -13.75 -26.87 -27.84
N LEU A 130 -12.47 -26.59 -27.57
CA LEU A 130 -11.87 -25.26 -27.67
C LEU A 130 -11.33 -25.02 -29.08
N GLN A 131 -11.70 -23.89 -29.69
CA GLN A 131 -11.13 -23.46 -30.97
C GLN A 131 -9.72 -22.89 -30.78
N GLU A 132 -8.94 -22.88 -31.86
CA GLU A 132 -7.66 -22.17 -31.88
C GLU A 132 -7.87 -20.69 -31.59
N GLY A 133 -7.06 -20.14 -30.71
CA GLY A 133 -7.08 -18.75 -30.29
C GLY A 133 -8.17 -18.40 -29.28
N GLU A 134 -9.02 -19.34 -28.90
CA GLU A 134 -10.16 -19.10 -28.00
C GLU A 134 -9.72 -18.93 -26.55
N VAL A 135 -8.75 -19.73 -26.09
CA VAL A 135 -8.19 -19.63 -24.74
C VAL A 135 -6.69 -19.37 -24.83
N LYS A 136 -6.29 -18.15 -24.46
CA LYS A 136 -4.87 -17.75 -24.47
C LYS A 136 -4.44 -17.33 -23.07
N VAL A 137 -3.25 -17.78 -22.68
CA VAL A 137 -2.60 -17.40 -21.42
C VAL A 137 -1.36 -16.59 -21.74
N THR A 138 -1.35 -15.31 -21.38
CA THR A 138 -0.23 -14.41 -21.62
C THR A 138 0.47 -14.09 -20.31
N TYR A 139 1.77 -14.35 -20.24
CA TYR A 139 2.57 -13.98 -19.08
C TYR A 139 3.12 -12.57 -19.20
N LEU A 140 2.95 -11.76 -18.16
CA LEU A 140 3.45 -10.38 -18.14
C LEU A 140 4.72 -10.28 -17.30
N THR A 141 4.63 -10.55 -15.99
CA THR A 141 5.77 -10.56 -15.06
C THR A 141 5.34 -11.14 -13.71
N HIS A 142 6.25 -11.65 -12.89
CA HIS A 142 5.96 -12.22 -11.56
C HIS A 142 4.63 -13.02 -11.50
N ALA A 143 3.67 -12.66 -10.65
CA ALA A 143 2.35 -13.29 -10.55
C ALA A 143 1.31 -12.68 -11.52
N CYS A 144 1.72 -11.76 -12.39
CA CYS A 144 0.85 -11.08 -13.34
C CYS A 144 0.67 -11.89 -14.64
N MET A 145 -0.56 -12.39 -14.83
CA MET A 145 -1.00 -13.22 -15.95
C MET A 145 -2.31 -12.70 -16.51
N GLU A 146 -2.46 -12.76 -17.84
CA GLU A 146 -3.72 -12.50 -18.53
C GLU A 146 -4.28 -13.82 -19.09
N LEU A 147 -5.54 -14.12 -18.80
CA LEU A 147 -6.33 -15.16 -19.44
C LEU A 147 -7.32 -14.52 -20.41
N GLN A 148 -7.13 -14.74 -21.70
CA GLN A 148 -8.17 -14.49 -22.70
C GLN A 148 -9.06 -15.72 -22.80
N LEU A 149 -10.37 -15.56 -22.62
CA LEU A 149 -11.39 -16.61 -22.58
C LEU A 149 -12.53 -16.20 -23.52
N GLY A 150 -12.43 -16.59 -24.79
CA GLY A 150 -13.23 -16.03 -25.86
C GLY A 150 -12.87 -14.57 -26.09
N GLU A 151 -13.86 -13.68 -25.93
CA GLU A 151 -13.67 -12.22 -26.02
C GLU A 151 -13.27 -11.58 -24.68
N LEU A 152 -13.46 -12.28 -23.56
CA LEU A 152 -13.20 -11.75 -22.23
C LEU A 152 -11.72 -11.86 -21.84
N ARG A 153 -11.23 -10.88 -21.07
CA ARG A 153 -9.88 -10.84 -20.51
C ARG A 153 -9.93 -10.81 -18.98
N PHE A 154 -9.31 -11.80 -18.36
CA PHE A 154 -9.21 -11.95 -16.91
C PHE A 154 -7.75 -11.80 -16.47
N MET A 155 -7.45 -10.75 -15.70
CA MET A 155 -6.09 -10.45 -15.22
C MET A 155 -5.87 -10.90 -13.78
N PHE A 156 -4.70 -11.48 -13.47
CA PHE A 156 -4.30 -11.88 -12.13
C PHE A 156 -3.17 -10.99 -11.60
N ASP A 157 -3.23 -10.62 -10.31
CA ASP A 157 -2.14 -10.04 -9.50
C ASP A 157 -1.22 -9.04 -10.24
N PRO A 158 -1.73 -7.86 -10.67
CA PRO A 158 -1.02 -6.95 -11.54
C PRO A 158 0.04 -6.13 -10.79
N TRP A 159 1.23 -6.71 -10.61
CA TRP A 159 2.44 -5.98 -10.26
C TRP A 159 3.26 -5.64 -11.51
N LEU A 160 3.06 -4.43 -12.04
CA LEU A 160 3.70 -3.94 -13.27
C LEU A 160 4.66 -2.78 -13.03
N LYS A 161 4.56 -2.12 -11.86
CA LYS A 161 5.37 -0.94 -11.52
C LYS A 161 5.75 -0.92 -10.05
N GLY A 162 6.90 -0.31 -9.79
CA GLY A 162 7.39 -0.02 -8.45
C GLY A 162 7.93 -1.25 -7.71
N PRO A 163 8.46 -1.04 -6.51
CA PRO A 163 8.90 -2.11 -5.64
C PRO A 163 7.73 -2.78 -4.90
N ALA A 164 8.03 -3.92 -4.30
CA ALA A 164 7.22 -4.58 -3.29
C ALA A 164 7.99 -4.66 -1.95
N PHE A 165 7.24 -4.72 -0.85
CA PHE A 165 7.71 -4.72 0.53
C PHE A 165 8.65 -3.54 0.79
N ALA A 166 8.05 -2.35 0.77
CA ALA A 166 8.70 -1.04 0.69
C ALA A 166 9.69 -0.92 -0.48
N ARG A 167 10.95 -1.31 -0.28
CA ARG A 167 12.04 -1.24 -1.27
C ARG A 167 12.81 -2.54 -1.41
N GLY A 168 12.33 -3.61 -0.78
CA GLY A 168 13.06 -4.88 -0.69
C GLY A 168 13.04 -5.67 -1.99
N TRP A 169 11.92 -5.67 -2.70
CA TRP A 169 11.71 -6.51 -3.88
C TRP A 169 11.46 -5.68 -5.12
N TRP A 170 12.09 -6.05 -6.21
CA TRP A 170 11.96 -5.40 -7.50
C TRP A 170 11.68 -6.43 -8.59
N LEU A 171 10.91 -6.02 -9.61
CA LEU A 171 10.64 -6.87 -10.76
C LEU A 171 11.95 -7.29 -11.42
N LEU A 172 12.12 -8.60 -11.59
CA LEU A 172 13.26 -9.18 -12.31
C LEU A 172 13.09 -9.00 -13.84
N HIS A 173 11.86 -9.14 -14.30
CA HIS A 173 11.50 -9.04 -15.70
C HIS A 173 10.97 -7.66 -16.05
N GLU A 174 11.26 -7.19 -17.25
CA GLU A 174 10.60 -6.01 -17.82
C GLU A 174 9.20 -6.43 -18.27
N PRO A 175 8.12 -5.80 -17.76
CA PRO A 175 6.78 -6.06 -18.26
C PRO A 175 6.68 -5.71 -19.75
N PRO A 176 5.87 -6.42 -20.54
CA PRO A 176 5.58 -6.03 -21.92
C PRO A 176 5.12 -4.57 -22.01
N ALA A 177 5.52 -3.85 -23.06
CA ALA A 177 5.26 -2.41 -23.19
C ALA A 177 3.75 -2.07 -23.19
N ASP A 178 2.91 -3.00 -23.62
CA ASP A 178 1.45 -2.90 -23.65
C ASP A 178 0.77 -3.43 -22.38
N SER A 179 1.52 -3.86 -21.36
CA SER A 179 0.97 -4.49 -20.14
C SER A 179 -0.02 -3.62 -19.38
N LEU A 180 0.24 -2.31 -19.24
CA LEU A 180 -0.69 -1.38 -18.61
C LEU A 180 -1.95 -1.15 -19.45
N ASP A 181 -1.82 -1.16 -20.78
CA ASP A 181 -2.98 -1.06 -21.68
C ASP A 181 -3.84 -2.32 -21.62
N ARG A 182 -3.20 -3.50 -21.55
CA ARG A 182 -3.87 -4.78 -21.31
C ARG A 182 -4.61 -4.80 -19.98
N LEU A 183 -3.96 -4.34 -18.90
CA LEU A 183 -4.59 -4.21 -17.59
C LEU A 183 -5.84 -3.32 -17.64
N CYS A 184 -5.77 -2.16 -18.31
CA CYS A 184 -6.91 -1.25 -18.43
C CYS A 184 -8.00 -1.76 -19.39
N ALA A 185 -7.68 -2.75 -20.22
CA ALA A 185 -8.61 -3.43 -21.13
C ALA A 185 -9.14 -4.75 -20.55
N ALA A 186 -8.76 -5.12 -19.32
CA ALA A 186 -9.27 -6.31 -18.66
C ALA A 186 -10.76 -6.14 -18.32
N ASP A 187 -11.54 -7.20 -18.50
CA ASP A 187 -12.96 -7.24 -18.11
C ASP A 187 -13.12 -7.62 -16.65
N LEU A 188 -12.18 -8.40 -16.12
CA LEU A 188 -12.16 -8.88 -14.74
C LEU A 188 -10.72 -8.87 -14.23
N ILE A 189 -10.53 -8.56 -12.95
CA ILE A 189 -9.24 -8.66 -12.26
C ILE A 189 -9.43 -9.52 -11.02
N TYR A 190 -8.50 -10.42 -10.76
CA TYR A 190 -8.41 -11.17 -9.50
C TYR A 190 -7.14 -10.75 -8.78
N ILE A 191 -7.29 -10.42 -7.48
CA ILE A 191 -6.18 -10.19 -6.57
C ILE A 191 -6.19 -11.31 -5.52
N SER A 192 -5.11 -12.08 -5.45
CA SER A 192 -5.00 -13.23 -4.56
C SER A 192 -4.92 -12.85 -3.09
N HIS A 193 -4.10 -11.85 -2.75
CA HIS A 193 -3.92 -11.39 -1.37
C HIS A 193 -3.29 -9.99 -1.34
N MET A 194 -3.03 -9.48 -0.13
CA MET A 194 -2.72 -8.06 0.10
C MET A 194 -1.24 -7.67 0.03
N HIS A 195 -0.34 -8.63 -0.21
CA HIS A 195 1.08 -8.31 -0.33
C HIS A 195 1.35 -7.52 -1.60
N SER A 196 2.28 -6.58 -1.52
CA SER A 196 2.49 -5.55 -2.56
C SER A 196 3.02 -6.06 -3.90
N ASP A 197 3.54 -7.28 -3.95
CA ASP A 197 3.92 -8.02 -5.17
C ASP A 197 2.74 -8.69 -5.89
N HIS A 198 1.56 -8.68 -5.26
CA HIS A 198 0.28 -9.09 -5.84
C HIS A 198 -0.72 -7.91 -5.91
N LEU A 199 -0.81 -7.11 -4.84
CA LEU A 199 -1.59 -5.89 -4.68
C LEU A 199 -0.68 -4.65 -4.81
N SER A 200 -0.20 -4.38 -6.01
CA SER A 200 0.73 -3.26 -6.27
C SER A 200 0.01 -1.92 -6.36
N TYR A 201 0.03 -1.13 -5.28
CA TYR A 201 -0.54 0.23 -5.27
C TYR A 201 0.03 1.17 -6.36
N PRO A 202 1.34 1.17 -6.70
CA PRO A 202 1.84 1.93 -7.85
C PRO A 202 1.18 1.56 -9.18
N THR A 203 0.87 0.27 -9.39
CA THR A 203 0.16 -0.21 -10.57
C THR A 203 -1.32 0.15 -10.51
N LEU A 204 -1.96 -0.05 -9.35
CA LEU A 204 -3.38 0.26 -9.15
C LEU A 204 -3.70 1.75 -9.23
N LYS A 205 -2.75 2.64 -8.92
CA LYS A 205 -2.91 4.08 -9.11
C LYS A 205 -3.18 4.41 -10.58
N VAL A 206 -2.36 3.87 -11.49
CA VAL A 206 -2.55 4.02 -12.94
C VAL A 206 -3.87 3.42 -13.39
N LEU A 207 -4.23 2.23 -12.88
CA LEU A 207 -5.52 1.62 -13.18
C LEU A 207 -6.69 2.50 -12.74
N SER A 208 -6.67 3.04 -11.52
CA SER A 208 -7.75 3.88 -11.00
C SER A 208 -7.89 5.22 -11.72
N GLU A 209 -6.81 5.74 -12.30
CA GLU A 209 -6.84 6.96 -13.12
C GLU A 209 -7.44 6.70 -14.51
N ARG A 210 -7.26 5.50 -15.07
CA ARG A 210 -7.68 5.15 -16.44
C ARG A 210 -9.01 4.42 -16.50
N ARG A 211 -9.27 3.51 -15.56
CA ARG A 211 -10.45 2.64 -15.50
C ARG A 211 -10.82 2.26 -14.06
N PRO A 212 -11.36 3.19 -13.27
CA PRO A 212 -11.70 2.96 -11.86
C PRO A 212 -12.87 1.99 -11.63
N ASP A 213 -13.65 1.67 -12.67
CA ASP A 213 -14.88 0.88 -12.64
C ASP A 213 -14.69 -0.61 -12.99
N VAL A 214 -13.47 -1.02 -13.35
CA VAL A 214 -13.17 -2.43 -13.69
C VAL A 214 -13.57 -3.35 -12.53
N PRO A 215 -14.30 -4.44 -12.78
CA PRO A 215 -14.62 -5.44 -11.75
C PRO A 215 -13.36 -6.12 -11.22
N ILE A 216 -13.11 -5.97 -9.92
CA ILE A 216 -12.03 -6.65 -9.20
C ILE A 216 -12.64 -7.65 -8.23
N TYR A 217 -12.12 -8.88 -8.18
CA TYR A 217 -12.58 -9.94 -7.30
C TYR A 217 -11.49 -10.35 -6.32
N VAL A 218 -11.89 -10.50 -5.06
CA VAL A 218 -11.03 -10.93 -3.95
C VAL A 218 -11.78 -11.91 -3.04
N GLY A 219 -11.04 -12.78 -2.34
CA GLY A 219 -11.62 -13.65 -1.33
C GLY A 219 -12.07 -12.90 -0.07
N ASP A 220 -13.08 -13.44 0.61
CA ASP A 220 -13.56 -12.95 1.92
C ASP A 220 -12.60 -13.35 3.06
N THR A 221 -11.43 -12.74 3.07
CA THR A 221 -10.37 -12.94 4.07
C THR A 221 -10.67 -12.16 5.35
N SER A 222 -10.19 -12.67 6.50
CA SER A 222 -10.46 -12.02 7.80
C SER A 222 -9.90 -10.60 7.91
N ARG A 223 -8.77 -10.32 7.24
CA ARG A 223 -8.30 -8.97 6.98
C ARG A 223 -8.66 -8.61 5.55
N PRO A 224 -9.42 -7.54 5.28
CA PRO A 224 -9.80 -7.17 3.92
C PRO A 224 -8.57 -6.97 3.02
N VAL A 225 -8.56 -7.56 1.82
CA VAL A 225 -7.43 -7.44 0.87
C VAL A 225 -7.06 -5.98 0.61
N PHE A 226 -8.06 -5.13 0.38
CA PHE A 226 -7.92 -3.69 0.15
C PHE A 226 -7.93 -2.85 1.44
N TRP A 227 -7.27 -3.31 2.51
CA TRP A 227 -7.26 -2.63 3.81
C TRP A 227 -6.64 -1.22 3.79
N TYR A 228 -5.75 -0.92 2.84
CA TYR A 228 -5.03 0.36 2.70
C TYR A 228 -5.58 1.25 1.58
N LEU A 229 -6.72 0.89 0.99
CA LEU A 229 -7.25 1.58 -0.19
C LEU A 229 -7.52 3.07 0.07
N GLU A 230 -8.16 3.41 1.19
CA GLU A 230 -8.49 4.81 1.54
C GLU A 230 -7.24 5.69 1.70
N GLN A 231 -6.18 5.15 2.30
CA GLN A 231 -4.92 5.86 2.55
C GLN A 231 -4.03 5.95 1.31
N SER A 232 -4.17 5.01 0.38
CA SER A 232 -3.31 4.88 -0.81
C SER A 232 -3.56 5.91 -1.93
N GLN A 233 -4.62 6.72 -1.83
CA GLN A 233 -5.12 7.62 -2.89
C GLN A 233 -5.63 6.92 -4.16
N VAL A 234 -5.66 5.59 -4.19
CA VAL A 234 -6.23 4.80 -5.29
C VAL A 234 -7.76 4.85 -5.23
N LYS A 235 -8.41 5.13 -6.38
CA LYS A 235 -9.85 5.39 -6.47
C LYS A 235 -10.60 4.30 -7.25
N LEU A 236 -10.51 3.05 -6.78
CA LEU A 236 -11.24 1.93 -7.37
C LEU A 236 -12.68 1.89 -6.84
N THR A 237 -13.64 1.60 -7.70
CA THR A 237 -15.08 1.73 -7.40
C THR A 237 -15.87 0.42 -7.47
N ASN A 238 -15.25 -0.66 -7.99
CA ASN A 238 -15.93 -1.92 -8.26
C ASN A 238 -15.14 -3.13 -7.72
N ILE A 239 -15.05 -3.21 -6.38
CA ILE A 239 -14.38 -4.31 -5.67
C ILE A 239 -15.43 -5.29 -5.14
N ASN A 240 -15.32 -6.54 -5.56
CA ASN A 240 -16.25 -7.62 -5.28
C ASN A 240 -15.57 -8.63 -4.35
N VAL A 241 -15.97 -8.64 -3.08
CA VAL A 241 -15.54 -9.64 -2.10
C VAL A 241 -16.45 -10.85 -2.21
N VAL A 242 -15.89 -12.03 -2.47
CA VAL A 242 -16.67 -13.26 -2.70
C VAL A 242 -16.33 -14.37 -1.69
N PRO A 243 -17.33 -15.18 -1.30
CA PRO A 243 -17.11 -16.25 -0.33
C PRO A 243 -16.27 -17.39 -0.91
N PHE A 244 -15.48 -18.04 -0.05
CA PHE A 244 -14.68 -19.19 -0.43
C PHE A 244 -15.53 -20.40 -0.83
N GLY A 245 -15.09 -21.13 -1.86
CA GLY A 245 -15.71 -22.37 -2.28
C GLY A 245 -17.05 -22.20 -3.03
N VAL A 246 -17.35 -21.00 -3.53
CA VAL A 246 -18.60 -20.70 -4.26
C VAL A 246 -18.29 -20.27 -5.70
N TRP A 247 -18.97 -20.90 -6.66
CA TRP A 247 -18.88 -20.52 -8.08
C TRP A 247 -19.45 -19.12 -8.33
N GLN A 248 -18.63 -18.24 -8.88
CA GLN A 248 -19.00 -16.95 -9.44
C GLN A 248 -19.20 -17.13 -10.96
N ASN A 249 -20.44 -17.05 -11.43
CA ASN A 249 -20.76 -17.19 -12.85
C ASN A 249 -20.67 -15.83 -13.54
N ILE A 250 -19.80 -15.71 -14.54
CA ILE A 250 -19.63 -14.49 -15.33
C ILE A 250 -20.57 -14.50 -16.53
N ASP A 251 -20.59 -15.62 -17.27
CA ASP A 251 -21.50 -15.85 -18.39
C ASP A 251 -21.86 -17.34 -18.52
N GLU A 252 -22.44 -17.73 -19.66
CA GLU A 252 -22.79 -19.12 -19.97
C GLU A 252 -21.60 -20.09 -19.85
N HIS A 253 -20.40 -19.63 -20.23
CA HIS A 253 -19.21 -20.46 -20.41
C HIS A 253 -18.18 -20.26 -19.29
N LEU A 254 -18.03 -19.04 -18.77
CA LEU A 254 -17.02 -18.64 -17.80
C LEU A 254 -17.59 -18.57 -16.37
N ARG A 255 -16.93 -19.27 -15.46
CA ARG A 255 -17.09 -19.10 -14.01
C ARG A 255 -15.77 -19.29 -13.28
N PHE A 256 -15.67 -18.80 -12.06
CA PHE A 256 -14.50 -19.03 -11.21
C PHE A 256 -14.89 -19.27 -9.76
N MET A 257 -13.96 -19.79 -8.96
CA MET A 257 -14.13 -20.05 -7.54
C MET A 257 -12.84 -19.69 -6.82
N ILE A 258 -12.94 -18.81 -5.82
CA ILE A 258 -11.83 -18.49 -4.91
C ILE A 258 -11.88 -19.48 -3.73
N LEU A 259 -10.72 -19.95 -3.31
CA LEU A 259 -10.51 -20.90 -2.23
C LEU A 259 -9.50 -20.33 -1.23
N MET A 260 -9.71 -20.61 0.05
CA MET A 260 -8.83 -20.17 1.13
C MET A 260 -7.51 -20.95 1.19
N ASP A 261 -6.45 -20.36 1.72
CA ASP A 261 -5.32 -21.14 2.23
C ASP A 261 -5.67 -21.85 3.56
N GLY A 262 -5.16 -23.06 3.75
CA GLY A 262 -5.41 -23.86 4.95
C GLY A 262 -4.48 -23.52 6.13
N VAL A 263 -3.42 -22.74 5.91
CA VAL A 263 -2.47 -22.30 6.94
C VAL A 263 -2.65 -20.82 7.24
N HIS A 264 -2.77 -19.99 6.20
CA HIS A 264 -2.97 -18.54 6.27
C HIS A 264 -4.33 -18.10 5.70
N PRO A 265 -5.46 -18.64 6.21
CA PRO A 265 -6.79 -18.29 5.73
C PRO A 265 -7.14 -16.80 5.88
N GLU A 266 -6.39 -16.10 6.71
CA GLU A 266 -6.51 -14.68 6.96
C GLU A 266 -6.03 -13.79 5.80
N MET A 267 -5.21 -14.33 4.88
CA MET A 267 -4.54 -13.55 3.83
C MET A 267 -4.56 -14.25 2.46
N ASP A 268 -4.05 -15.48 2.37
CA ASP A 268 -3.72 -16.10 1.08
C ASP A 268 -4.93 -16.82 0.47
N THR A 269 -5.08 -16.68 -0.86
CA THR A 269 -6.16 -17.32 -1.61
C THR A 269 -5.68 -17.91 -2.93
N CYS A 270 -6.32 -19.00 -3.34
CA CYS A 270 -6.12 -19.63 -4.65
C CYS A 270 -7.43 -19.62 -5.45
N ILE A 271 -7.34 -19.81 -6.76
CA ILE A 271 -8.49 -19.70 -7.66
C ILE A 271 -8.56 -20.87 -8.64
N ILE A 272 -9.79 -21.32 -8.90
CA ILE A 272 -10.13 -22.20 -10.02
C ILE A 272 -10.93 -21.36 -11.01
N VAL A 273 -10.45 -21.25 -12.24
CA VAL A 273 -11.22 -20.70 -13.36
C VAL A 273 -11.70 -21.86 -14.22
N GLU A 274 -12.99 -21.87 -14.55
CA GLU A 274 -13.58 -22.83 -15.47
C GLU A 274 -14.20 -22.13 -16.68
N TYR A 275 -13.77 -22.52 -17.87
CA TYR A 275 -14.29 -22.02 -19.13
C TYR A 275 -14.70 -23.19 -20.03
N LYS A 276 -15.97 -23.27 -20.42
CA LYS A 276 -16.52 -24.39 -21.22
C LYS A 276 -16.19 -25.78 -20.67
N GLY A 277 -16.15 -25.93 -19.34
CA GLY A 277 -15.81 -27.18 -18.66
C GLY A 277 -14.30 -27.45 -18.49
N HIS A 278 -13.43 -26.67 -19.12
CA HIS A 278 -11.98 -26.74 -18.91
C HIS A 278 -11.57 -25.98 -17.65
N LYS A 279 -10.69 -26.57 -16.83
CA LYS A 279 -10.28 -26.00 -15.54
C LYS A 279 -8.84 -25.51 -15.53
N ILE A 280 -8.64 -24.29 -15.05
CA ILE A 280 -7.34 -23.67 -14.78
C ILE A 280 -7.24 -23.44 -13.27
N LEU A 281 -6.21 -24.01 -12.65
CA LEU A 281 -5.94 -23.89 -11.22
C LEU A 281 -4.73 -22.98 -10.99
N ASN A 282 -4.90 -21.90 -10.23
CA ASN A 282 -3.80 -21.06 -9.78
C ASN A 282 -3.67 -21.14 -8.26
N THR A 283 -2.55 -21.68 -7.77
CA THR A 283 -2.26 -21.86 -6.33
C THR A 283 -1.17 -20.94 -5.82
N VAL A 284 -0.97 -19.77 -6.44
CA VAL A 284 0.09 -18.83 -6.07
C VAL A 284 0.09 -18.57 -4.56
N ASP A 285 1.28 -18.64 -3.98
CA ASP A 285 1.68 -18.35 -2.58
C ASP A 285 0.97 -19.09 -1.45
N CYS A 286 -0.12 -19.82 -1.73
CA CYS A 286 -0.78 -20.65 -0.75
C CYS A 286 0.15 -21.75 -0.21
N THR A 287 0.30 -21.80 1.11
CA THR A 287 1.11 -22.83 1.78
C THR A 287 0.43 -24.21 1.73
N ARG A 288 -0.89 -24.25 1.91
CA ARG A 288 -1.72 -25.45 1.88
C ARG A 288 -3.10 -25.12 1.28
N PRO A 289 -3.19 -24.80 -0.02
CA PRO A 289 -4.41 -24.33 -0.69
C PRO A 289 -5.60 -25.26 -0.42
N ASN A 290 -6.70 -24.69 0.07
CA ASN A 290 -7.93 -25.37 0.46
C ASN A 290 -7.69 -26.60 1.39
N GLY A 291 -6.77 -26.47 2.34
CA GLY A 291 -6.40 -27.55 3.27
C GLY A 291 -5.66 -28.72 2.59
N GLY A 292 -5.16 -28.51 1.37
CA GLY A 292 -4.46 -29.51 0.57
C GLY A 292 -5.39 -30.37 -0.30
N ARG A 293 -6.65 -29.96 -0.46
CA ARG A 293 -7.60 -30.59 -1.39
C ARG A 293 -7.78 -29.70 -2.60
N LEU A 294 -7.37 -30.20 -3.76
CA LEU A 294 -7.40 -29.48 -5.03
C LEU A 294 -7.96 -30.39 -6.12
N PRO A 295 -8.52 -29.83 -7.21
CA PRO A 295 -8.96 -30.62 -8.34
C PRO A 295 -7.78 -31.35 -9.01
N GLU A 296 -7.97 -32.64 -9.26
CA GLU A 296 -7.05 -33.43 -10.09
C GLU A 296 -7.35 -33.24 -11.58
N LYS A 297 -6.35 -33.48 -12.43
CA LYS A 297 -6.45 -33.50 -13.90
C LYS A 297 -6.99 -32.21 -14.51
N VAL A 298 -6.66 -31.07 -13.92
CA VAL A 298 -6.92 -29.75 -14.52
C VAL A 298 -6.13 -29.58 -15.83
N ASP A 299 -6.64 -28.76 -16.74
CA ASP A 299 -6.00 -28.52 -18.04
C ASP A 299 -4.71 -27.69 -17.89
N LEU A 300 -4.75 -26.70 -16.99
CA LEU A 300 -3.59 -25.88 -16.66
C LEU A 300 -3.50 -25.69 -15.14
N MET A 301 -2.31 -25.93 -14.59
CA MET A 301 -1.97 -25.59 -13.21
C MET A 301 -0.85 -24.55 -13.20
N MET A 302 -1.06 -23.46 -12.46
CA MET A 302 -0.11 -22.37 -12.25
C MET A 302 0.22 -22.26 -10.77
N SER A 303 1.50 -22.08 -10.45
CA SER A 303 1.97 -21.95 -9.06
C SER A 303 3.26 -21.14 -9.00
N ASP A 304 3.53 -20.57 -7.83
CA ASP A 304 4.87 -20.17 -7.41
C ASP A 304 5.82 -21.37 -7.39
N PHE A 305 7.11 -21.09 -7.59
CA PHE A 305 8.16 -22.11 -7.57
C PHE A 305 9.39 -21.70 -6.75
N ALA A 306 9.61 -20.38 -6.61
CA ALA A 306 10.78 -19.86 -5.94
C ALA A 306 10.57 -19.86 -4.43
N GLY A 307 11.58 -20.29 -3.69
CA GLY A 307 11.68 -19.93 -2.28
C GLY A 307 12.52 -18.68 -2.12
N GLY A 308 12.44 -18.03 -0.95
CA GLY A 308 13.23 -16.81 -0.66
C GLY A 308 12.38 -15.61 -0.31
N ALA A 309 11.06 -15.77 -0.41
CA ALA A 309 10.02 -14.84 0.00
C ALA A 309 9.83 -14.77 1.52
N SER A 310 10.90 -14.61 2.30
CA SER A 310 10.82 -14.52 3.77
C SER A 310 12.07 -13.87 4.34
N GLY A 311 11.91 -13.06 5.39
CA GLY A 311 13.03 -12.53 6.16
C GLY A 311 13.89 -13.62 6.81
N PHE A 312 13.33 -14.80 7.12
CA PHE A 312 14.10 -15.91 7.71
C PHE A 312 14.83 -16.76 6.65
N PRO A 313 16.12 -17.09 6.82
CA PRO A 313 16.99 -16.72 7.96
C PRO A 313 17.80 -15.44 7.72
N MET A 314 17.60 -14.77 6.59
CA MET A 314 18.49 -13.73 6.08
C MET A 314 18.63 -12.53 7.03
N THR A 315 17.53 -12.10 7.63
CA THR A 315 17.50 -10.97 8.56
C THR A 315 18.00 -11.35 9.96
N PHE A 316 18.21 -12.64 10.26
CA PHE A 316 18.60 -13.06 11.61
C PHE A 316 20.12 -13.02 11.82
N TYR A 317 20.55 -12.64 13.02
CA TYR A 317 21.96 -12.62 13.42
C TYR A 317 22.15 -13.12 14.85
N GLY A 318 23.41 -13.37 15.22
CA GLY A 318 23.79 -13.87 16.54
C GLY A 318 23.54 -15.38 16.72
N GLY A 319 24.09 -15.95 17.79
CA GLY A 319 23.92 -17.36 18.14
C GLY A 319 24.29 -18.31 16.98
N LYS A 320 23.32 -19.13 16.53
CA LYS A 320 23.50 -20.11 15.45
C LYS A 320 23.44 -19.53 14.04
N TYR A 321 23.06 -18.26 13.87
CA TYR A 321 22.77 -17.65 12.56
C TYR A 321 24.04 -17.18 11.83
N THR A 322 25.05 -18.04 11.74
CA THR A 322 26.27 -17.79 10.96
C THR A 322 25.96 -17.89 9.46
N ASP A 323 26.78 -17.25 8.60
CA ASP A 323 26.59 -17.34 7.15
C ASP A 323 26.63 -18.78 6.64
N SER A 324 27.53 -19.61 7.17
CA SER A 324 27.61 -21.04 6.85
C SER A 324 26.34 -21.82 7.21
N TRP A 325 25.73 -21.49 8.37
CA TRP A 325 24.48 -22.09 8.79
C TRP A 325 23.32 -21.64 7.89
N LYS A 326 23.26 -20.34 7.56
CA LYS A 326 22.24 -19.78 6.66
C LYS A 326 22.31 -20.42 5.29
N GLU A 327 23.50 -20.54 4.70
CA GLU A 327 23.72 -21.20 3.41
C GLU A 327 23.21 -22.65 3.43
N GLN A 328 23.60 -23.42 4.45
CA GLN A 328 23.16 -24.81 4.60
C GLN A 328 21.64 -24.91 4.79
N PHE A 329 21.06 -24.04 5.61
CA PHE A 329 19.62 -23.97 5.84
C PHE A 329 18.86 -23.67 4.54
N ILE A 330 19.25 -22.62 3.82
CA ILE A 330 18.65 -22.21 2.55
C ILE A 330 18.71 -23.36 1.56
N ARG A 331 19.88 -23.98 1.36
CA ARG A 331 20.05 -25.11 0.44
C ARG A 331 19.08 -26.25 0.76
N ASN A 332 18.92 -26.57 2.04
CA ASN A 332 18.00 -27.62 2.49
C ASN A 332 16.53 -27.24 2.26
N GLU A 333 16.13 -26.02 2.60
CA GLU A 333 14.74 -25.56 2.42
C GLU A 333 14.37 -25.41 0.94
N ARG A 334 15.26 -24.88 0.10
CA ARG A 334 15.04 -24.78 -1.36
C ARG A 334 14.84 -26.16 -1.97
N LYS A 335 15.64 -27.16 -1.57
CA LYS A 335 15.46 -28.56 -1.98
C LYS A 335 14.14 -29.15 -1.49
N LYS A 336 13.71 -28.86 -0.25
CA LYS A 336 12.43 -29.33 0.29
C LYS A 336 11.25 -28.75 -0.50
N LEU A 337 11.26 -27.45 -0.77
CA LEU A 337 10.24 -26.76 -1.56
C LEU A 337 10.14 -27.34 -2.97
N LEU A 338 11.29 -27.51 -3.64
CA LEU A 338 11.35 -28.07 -4.99
C LEU A 338 10.70 -29.46 -5.07
N ASN A 339 11.05 -30.35 -4.13
CA ASN A 339 10.46 -31.69 -4.05
C ASN A 339 8.97 -31.64 -3.72
N TYR A 340 8.55 -30.74 -2.83
CA TYR A 340 7.15 -30.59 -2.47
C TYR A 340 6.30 -30.19 -3.68
N LYS A 341 6.71 -29.14 -4.42
CA LYS A 341 5.99 -28.68 -5.62
C LYS A 341 5.94 -29.77 -6.70
N ALA A 342 7.06 -30.46 -6.96
CA ALA A 342 7.08 -31.55 -7.94
C ALA A 342 6.17 -32.73 -7.55
N LEU A 343 6.11 -33.08 -6.26
CA LEU A 343 5.21 -34.13 -5.77
C LEU A 343 3.74 -33.70 -5.81
N LEU A 344 3.44 -32.44 -5.53
CA LEU A 344 2.09 -31.88 -5.64
C LEU A 344 1.59 -31.94 -7.09
N VAL A 345 2.40 -31.47 -8.03
CA VAL A 345 2.10 -31.55 -9.47
C VAL A 345 1.91 -33.00 -9.90
N LYS A 346 2.80 -33.91 -9.44
CA LYS A 346 2.62 -35.35 -9.67
C LYS A 346 1.30 -35.88 -9.11
N SER A 347 0.88 -35.48 -7.91
CA SER A 347 -0.37 -35.99 -7.35
C SER A 347 -1.60 -35.46 -8.07
N LEU A 348 -1.57 -34.20 -8.52
CA LEU A 348 -2.72 -33.57 -9.18
C LEU A 348 -2.82 -33.90 -10.66
N GLN A 349 -1.73 -34.34 -11.30
CA GLN A 349 -1.71 -34.76 -12.71
C GLN A 349 -2.30 -33.70 -13.68
N PRO A 350 -1.95 -32.40 -13.59
CA PRO A 350 -2.41 -31.42 -14.57
C PRO A 350 -1.89 -31.77 -15.96
N ARG A 351 -2.61 -31.37 -17.02
CA ARG A 351 -2.15 -31.58 -18.40
C ARG A 351 -0.96 -30.67 -18.73
N ILE A 352 -1.02 -29.43 -18.26
CA ILE A 352 0.05 -28.43 -18.38
C ILE A 352 0.36 -27.84 -17.01
N TYR A 353 1.64 -27.72 -16.66
CA TYR A 353 2.12 -27.03 -15.48
C TYR A 353 2.95 -25.79 -15.86
N CYS A 354 2.68 -24.67 -15.20
CA CYS A 354 3.34 -23.39 -15.44
C CYS A 354 3.87 -22.81 -14.11
N PRO A 355 5.19 -22.90 -13.83
CA PRO A 355 5.82 -22.15 -12.76
C PRO A 355 5.94 -20.68 -13.17
N PHE A 356 5.16 -19.79 -12.55
CA PHE A 356 5.06 -18.40 -13.02
C PHE A 356 5.43 -17.33 -11.97
N ALA A 357 5.19 -17.59 -10.68
CA ALA A 357 5.50 -16.63 -9.61
C ALA A 357 6.82 -16.96 -8.91
N GLY A 358 7.57 -15.91 -8.53
CA GLY A 358 8.91 -16.03 -7.95
C GLY A 358 10.00 -15.22 -8.66
N TYR A 359 9.67 -14.48 -9.72
CA TYR A 359 10.61 -13.65 -10.47
C TYR A 359 10.75 -12.24 -9.88
N PHE A 360 11.46 -12.13 -8.76
CA PHE A 360 11.85 -10.85 -8.15
C PHE A 360 13.34 -10.83 -7.82
N VAL A 361 13.87 -9.64 -7.58
CA VAL A 361 15.26 -9.43 -7.19
C VAL A 361 15.39 -8.34 -6.13
N GLU A 362 16.29 -8.54 -5.18
CA GLU A 362 16.70 -7.52 -4.21
C GLU A 362 17.69 -6.54 -4.89
N ALA A 363 17.17 -5.71 -5.81
CA ALA A 363 17.98 -4.93 -6.74
C ALA A 363 18.71 -3.73 -6.12
N HIS A 364 18.16 -3.17 -5.02
CA HIS A 364 18.74 -1.98 -4.41
C HIS A 364 20.17 -2.24 -3.89
N PRO A 365 21.15 -1.34 -4.11
CA PRO A 365 22.55 -1.56 -3.70
C PRO A 365 22.75 -1.99 -2.24
N SER A 366 22.02 -1.39 -1.30
CA SER A 366 22.05 -1.74 0.13
C SER A 366 21.61 -3.18 0.44
N ASP A 367 20.91 -3.85 -0.48
CA ASP A 367 20.45 -5.24 -0.32
C ASP A 367 21.36 -6.26 -1.00
N ARG A 368 22.56 -5.83 -1.42
CA ARG A 368 23.57 -6.67 -2.08
C ARG A 368 23.84 -7.98 -1.35
N TYR A 369 24.01 -7.96 -0.03
CA TYR A 369 24.21 -9.18 0.76
C TYR A 369 23.05 -10.17 0.57
N ILE A 370 21.81 -9.69 0.63
CA ILE A 370 20.62 -10.54 0.46
C ILE A 370 20.57 -11.10 -0.96
N LYS A 371 20.77 -10.24 -1.97
CA LYS A 371 20.81 -10.64 -3.39
C LYS A 371 21.83 -11.76 -3.65
N GLU A 372 23.02 -11.65 -3.06
CA GLU A 372 24.13 -12.60 -3.28
C GLU A 372 23.97 -13.91 -2.51
N THR A 373 23.23 -13.93 -1.40
CA THR A 373 23.19 -15.09 -0.48
C THR A 373 21.82 -15.78 -0.36
N ASN A 374 20.72 -15.09 -0.64
CA ASN A 374 19.36 -15.66 -0.65
C ASN A 374 19.08 -16.38 -1.98
N VAL A 375 19.75 -17.51 -2.19
CA VAL A 375 19.59 -18.31 -3.42
C VAL A 375 18.16 -18.84 -3.56
N LYS A 376 17.57 -18.60 -4.73
CA LYS A 376 16.20 -19.00 -5.09
C LYS A 376 16.22 -20.25 -5.98
N ASN A 377 15.14 -21.01 -5.98
CA ASN A 377 14.97 -22.10 -6.96
C ASN A 377 14.75 -21.51 -8.36
N SER A 378 15.18 -22.23 -9.39
CA SER A 378 14.87 -21.87 -10.78
C SER A 378 13.69 -22.72 -11.30
N PRO A 379 12.90 -22.19 -12.24
CA PRO A 379 11.78 -22.94 -12.83
C PRO A 379 12.28 -24.12 -13.67
N GLU A 380 13.47 -24.04 -14.28
CA GLU A 380 14.08 -25.14 -15.04
C GLU A 380 14.38 -26.34 -14.15
N ASN A 381 14.91 -26.11 -12.95
CA ASN A 381 15.17 -27.17 -11.99
C ASN A 381 13.88 -27.85 -11.51
N LEU A 382 12.80 -27.09 -11.34
CA LEU A 382 11.50 -27.63 -10.98
C LEU A 382 10.91 -28.47 -12.11
N ASN A 383 10.91 -27.92 -13.33
CA ASN A 383 10.40 -28.61 -14.51
C ASN A 383 11.16 -29.91 -14.78
N ALA A 384 12.50 -29.89 -14.70
CA ALA A 384 13.32 -31.10 -14.84
C ALA A 384 12.94 -32.18 -13.79
N LEU A 385 12.62 -31.77 -12.56
CA LEU A 385 12.18 -32.69 -11.51
C LEU A 385 10.77 -33.24 -11.77
N ILE A 386 9.85 -32.40 -12.27
CA ILE A 386 8.50 -32.81 -12.69
C ILE A 386 8.60 -33.81 -13.84
N THR A 387 9.33 -33.51 -14.92
CA THR A 387 9.52 -34.41 -16.06
C THR A 387 10.08 -35.77 -15.63
N LYS A 388 10.99 -35.78 -14.65
CA LYS A 388 11.53 -37.04 -14.09
C LYS A 388 10.47 -37.85 -13.34
N HIS A 389 9.53 -37.20 -12.66
CA HIS A 389 8.57 -37.84 -11.77
C HIS A 389 7.20 -38.14 -12.42
N ALA A 390 6.85 -37.39 -13.45
CA ALA A 390 5.60 -37.41 -14.20
C ALA A 390 5.87 -36.92 -15.64
N PRO A 391 6.44 -37.76 -16.52
CA PRO A 391 6.86 -37.36 -17.87
C PRO A 391 5.69 -36.97 -18.78
N ASP A 392 4.47 -37.39 -18.46
CA ASP A 392 3.26 -37.10 -19.25
C ASP A 392 2.73 -35.67 -19.02
N ILE A 393 3.24 -34.96 -18.01
CA ILE A 393 2.85 -33.57 -17.71
C ILE A 393 3.70 -32.63 -18.55
N LYS A 394 3.07 -31.82 -19.40
CA LYS A 394 3.75 -30.77 -20.16
C LYS A 394 4.10 -29.61 -19.22
N THR A 395 5.36 -29.18 -19.21
CA THR A 395 5.77 -28.00 -18.44
C THR A 395 6.03 -26.82 -19.37
N TRP A 396 5.58 -25.63 -19.00
CA TRP A 396 5.83 -24.39 -19.73
C TRP A 396 6.41 -23.33 -18.78
N THR A 397 7.67 -22.93 -19.00
CA THR A 397 8.26 -21.75 -18.34
C THR A 397 8.01 -20.53 -19.22
N PRO A 398 7.14 -19.59 -18.83
CA PRO A 398 6.84 -18.44 -19.66
C PRO A 398 7.98 -17.40 -19.60
N LYS A 399 8.10 -16.63 -20.70
CA LYS A 399 8.88 -15.38 -20.76
C LYS A 399 7.91 -14.21 -20.87
N PRO A 400 8.25 -13.01 -20.38
CA PRO A 400 7.41 -11.81 -20.53
C PRO A 400 6.93 -11.63 -21.97
N GLY A 401 5.60 -11.56 -22.16
CA GLY A 401 4.93 -11.48 -23.45
C GLY A 401 4.72 -12.82 -24.18
N ALA A 402 5.15 -13.95 -23.61
CA ALA A 402 4.86 -15.26 -24.17
C ALA A 402 3.38 -15.62 -23.99
N VAL A 403 2.82 -16.28 -25.01
CA VAL A 403 1.41 -16.69 -25.06
C VAL A 403 1.33 -18.20 -25.23
N LEU A 404 0.53 -18.85 -24.39
CA LEU A 404 0.10 -20.24 -24.54
C LEU A 404 -1.33 -20.28 -25.07
N ASP A 405 -1.54 -20.92 -26.21
CA ASP A 405 -2.86 -21.29 -26.71
C ASP A 405 -3.26 -22.65 -26.11
N LEU A 406 -4.23 -22.62 -25.19
CA LEU A 406 -4.64 -23.83 -24.48
C LEU A 406 -5.35 -24.82 -25.41
N GLY A 407 -6.18 -24.34 -26.33
CA GLY A 407 -6.91 -25.21 -27.27
C GLY A 407 -5.96 -26.02 -28.16
N LEU A 408 -4.91 -25.38 -28.70
CA LEU A 408 -3.85 -26.07 -29.44
C LEU A 408 -3.05 -27.02 -28.54
N ALA A 409 -2.64 -26.56 -27.35
CA ALA A 409 -1.82 -27.36 -26.44
C ALA A 409 -2.53 -28.63 -25.95
N LEU A 410 -3.85 -28.59 -25.80
CA LEU A 410 -4.66 -29.74 -25.40
C LEU A 410 -4.95 -30.71 -26.56
N ARG A 411 -4.99 -30.24 -27.82
CA ARG A 411 -5.19 -31.10 -28.99
C ARG A 411 -3.91 -31.86 -29.38
N ASP A 412 -2.79 -31.14 -29.43
CA ASP A 412 -1.47 -31.74 -29.68
C ASP A 412 -0.47 -31.27 -28.59
N PRO A 413 -0.28 -32.06 -27.53
CA PRO A 413 0.68 -31.75 -26.49
C PRO A 413 2.13 -31.60 -26.98
N MET A 414 2.48 -32.20 -28.11
CA MET A 414 3.84 -32.16 -28.66
C MET A 414 4.05 -30.98 -29.64
N SER A 415 2.96 -30.33 -30.07
CA SER A 415 3.07 -29.18 -30.97
C SER A 415 3.73 -27.99 -30.27
N SER A 416 4.73 -27.43 -30.97
CA SER A 416 5.35 -26.16 -30.63
C SER A 416 4.49 -24.96 -31.00
N GLU A 417 3.49 -25.13 -31.86
CA GLU A 417 2.63 -24.04 -32.36
C GLU A 417 1.72 -23.46 -31.28
N ALA A 418 1.46 -24.23 -30.21
CA ALA A 418 0.68 -23.79 -29.07
C ALA A 418 1.36 -22.70 -28.23
N ILE A 419 2.67 -22.46 -28.40
CA ILE A 419 3.40 -21.44 -27.64
C ILE A 419 4.00 -20.41 -28.59
N ILE A 420 3.58 -19.17 -28.42
CA ILE A 420 4.13 -18.01 -29.13
C ILE A 420 5.08 -17.30 -28.17
N ASN A 421 6.37 -17.30 -28.49
CA ASN A 421 7.38 -16.58 -27.72
C ASN A 421 7.40 -15.10 -28.11
N PRO A 422 7.80 -14.20 -27.18
CA PRO A 422 8.02 -12.80 -27.51
C PRO A 422 9.09 -12.65 -28.61
N PRO A 423 9.05 -11.56 -29.40
CA PRO A 423 10.06 -11.33 -30.44
C PRO A 423 11.46 -11.24 -29.84
N ALA A 424 12.50 -11.62 -30.59
CA ALA A 424 13.88 -11.62 -30.10
C ALA A 424 14.38 -10.22 -29.65
N SER A 425 13.72 -9.16 -30.11
CA SER A 425 13.98 -7.76 -29.71
C SER A 425 13.30 -7.35 -28.40
N ALA A 426 12.42 -8.19 -27.83
CA ALA A 426 11.77 -7.88 -26.56
C ALA A 426 12.79 -7.89 -25.42
N GLN A 427 12.79 -6.83 -24.61
CA GLN A 427 13.56 -6.79 -23.38
C GLN A 427 12.89 -7.72 -22.36
N ILE A 428 13.61 -8.76 -21.94
CA ILE A 428 13.09 -9.76 -21.00
C ILE A 428 13.50 -9.42 -19.57
N SER A 429 14.79 -9.12 -19.37
CA SER A 429 15.34 -8.77 -18.06
C SER A 429 15.28 -7.27 -17.84
N LYS A 430 14.99 -6.87 -16.60
CA LYS A 430 15.04 -5.48 -16.19
C LYS A 430 16.46 -5.11 -15.79
N ASP A 431 17.00 -4.04 -16.40
CA ASP A 431 18.39 -3.61 -16.21
C ASP A 431 18.51 -2.33 -15.35
N SER A 432 17.40 -1.64 -15.11
CA SER A 432 17.35 -0.41 -14.32
C SER A 432 16.03 -0.29 -13.55
N TRP A 433 16.07 0.39 -12.41
CA TRP A 433 14.93 0.62 -11.52
C TRP A 433 14.96 2.05 -11.00
N ASP A 434 13.78 2.64 -10.80
CA ASP A 434 13.61 4.02 -10.32
C ASP A 434 13.79 4.10 -8.79
N PHE A 435 14.97 3.74 -8.28
CA PHE A 435 15.20 3.67 -6.82
C PHE A 435 14.86 4.96 -6.11
N ASP A 436 15.39 6.09 -6.58
CA ASP A 436 15.26 7.40 -5.93
C ASP A 436 13.79 7.78 -5.74
N LEU A 437 12.94 7.55 -6.76
CA LEU A 437 11.51 7.86 -6.70
C LEU A 437 10.81 7.23 -5.49
N TYR A 438 11.06 5.95 -5.22
CA TYR A 438 10.39 5.22 -4.13
C TYR A 438 11.15 5.32 -2.80
N VAL A 439 12.47 5.40 -2.84
CA VAL A 439 13.30 5.52 -1.63
C VAL A 439 13.15 6.92 -1.02
N ASP A 440 13.05 7.97 -1.82
CA ASP A 440 12.81 9.34 -1.33
C ASP A 440 11.44 9.46 -0.67
N GLU A 441 10.41 8.79 -1.19
CA GLU A 441 9.09 8.71 -0.56
C GLU A 441 9.17 8.07 0.83
N LEU A 442 9.88 6.94 0.98
CA LEU A 442 10.12 6.30 2.28
C LEU A 442 10.91 7.23 3.21
N ASN A 443 11.97 7.86 2.70
CA ASN A 443 12.85 8.73 3.48
C ASN A 443 12.19 10.04 3.89
N SER A 444 11.14 10.50 3.19
CA SER A 444 10.35 11.66 3.61
C SER A 444 9.76 11.51 5.01
N ALA A 445 9.53 10.26 5.47
CA ALA A 445 9.05 9.99 6.82
C ALA A 445 10.09 10.30 7.90
N ILE A 446 11.39 10.32 7.56
CA ILE A 446 12.48 10.54 8.53
C ILE A 446 12.36 11.91 9.19
N SER A 447 12.01 12.94 8.42
CA SER A 447 11.92 14.32 8.91
C SER A 447 10.59 14.68 9.56
N SER A 448 9.63 13.73 9.64
CA SER A 448 8.31 14.00 10.20
C SER A 448 8.37 14.48 11.66
N GLU A 449 7.58 15.52 11.97
CA GLU A 449 7.52 16.17 13.28
C GLU A 449 7.25 15.18 14.42
N ILE A 450 6.47 14.12 14.18
CA ILE A 450 6.14 13.12 15.21
C ILE A 450 7.40 12.49 15.81
N PHE A 451 8.44 12.28 15.01
CA PHE A 451 9.67 11.63 15.43
C PHE A 451 10.60 12.56 16.20
N LYS A 452 10.27 13.86 16.34
CA LYS A 452 10.98 14.75 17.27
C LYS A 452 10.55 14.52 18.73
N HIS A 453 9.42 13.84 18.95
CA HIS A 453 8.82 13.64 20.27
C HIS A 453 8.84 12.16 20.67
N GLN A 454 9.77 11.74 21.54
CA GLN A 454 9.97 10.34 21.95
C GLN A 454 8.67 9.59 22.36
N SER A 455 7.66 10.30 22.86
CA SER A 455 6.33 9.75 23.17
C SER A 455 5.58 9.13 21.99
N TRP A 456 6.02 9.33 20.73
CA TRP A 456 5.44 8.66 19.57
C TRP A 456 5.53 7.13 19.73
N ILE A 457 6.58 6.64 20.40
CA ILE A 457 6.79 5.21 20.68
C ILE A 457 5.59 4.69 21.48
N GLN A 458 5.28 5.33 22.60
CA GLN A 458 4.16 4.94 23.43
C GLN A 458 2.83 5.04 22.67
N PHE A 459 2.65 6.10 21.87
CA PHE A 459 1.43 6.28 21.08
C PHE A 459 1.25 5.14 20.05
N TYR A 460 2.29 4.85 19.26
CA TYR A 460 2.25 3.80 18.23
C TYR A 460 1.94 2.43 18.81
N TYR A 461 2.65 1.99 19.85
CA TYR A 461 2.43 0.66 20.43
C TYR A 461 1.10 0.57 21.19
N THR A 462 0.59 1.69 21.72
CA THR A 462 -0.78 1.76 22.28
C THR A 462 -1.84 1.63 21.20
N TRP A 463 -1.66 2.32 20.06
CA TRP A 463 -2.52 2.16 18.88
C TRP A 463 -2.48 0.73 18.33
N ALA A 464 -1.28 0.16 18.20
CA ALA A 464 -1.10 -1.21 17.73
C ALA A 464 -1.80 -2.20 18.67
N GLY A 465 -1.78 -1.97 19.98
CA GLY A 465 -2.64 -2.65 20.95
C GLY A 465 -2.20 -4.05 21.40
N PHE A 466 -1.03 -4.52 20.96
CA PHE A 466 -0.47 -5.80 21.42
C PHE A 466 0.02 -5.70 22.87
N LYS A 467 -0.45 -6.57 23.77
CA LYS A 467 -0.09 -6.59 25.21
C LYS A 467 -0.44 -7.94 25.86
N HIS A 468 -0.12 -8.09 27.15
CA HIS A 468 -0.31 -9.33 27.92
C HIS A 468 0.48 -10.52 27.37
N TYR A 469 1.68 -10.26 26.84
CA TYR A 469 2.55 -11.26 26.26
C TYR A 469 3.97 -11.12 26.83
N ASN A 470 4.53 -12.20 27.39
CA ASN A 470 5.83 -12.18 28.06
C ASN A 470 7.01 -12.07 27.06
N LEU A 471 7.16 -10.90 26.45
CA LEU A 471 8.15 -10.58 25.44
C LEU A 471 8.61 -9.13 25.60
N VAL A 472 9.92 -8.94 25.66
CA VAL A 472 10.55 -7.62 25.58
C VAL A 472 11.20 -7.47 24.22
N VAL A 473 10.90 -6.38 23.52
CA VAL A 473 11.50 -6.07 22.22
C VAL A 473 12.35 -4.82 22.33
N ARG A 474 13.61 -4.91 21.91
CA ARG A 474 14.48 -3.74 21.69
C ARG A 474 14.43 -3.33 20.24
N MET A 475 14.09 -2.09 19.98
CA MET A 475 14.04 -1.50 18.65
C MET A 475 15.17 -0.50 18.50
N ILE A 476 15.96 -0.63 17.43
CA ILE A 476 17.11 0.22 17.14
C ILE A 476 16.96 0.78 15.74
N GLU A 477 16.96 2.10 15.59
CA GLU A 477 17.04 2.76 14.29
C GLU A 477 18.48 2.72 13.76
N SER A 478 18.63 2.27 12.51
CA SER A 478 19.92 2.07 11.87
C SER A 478 19.98 2.71 10.48
N ASP A 479 21.19 2.86 9.98
CA ASP A 479 21.44 3.20 8.58
C ASP A 479 21.17 2.01 7.64
N ASP A 480 21.48 2.18 6.35
CA ASP A 480 21.29 1.17 5.32
C ASP A 480 22.17 -0.09 5.50
N ASN A 481 23.24 0.00 6.30
CA ASN A 481 24.15 -1.10 6.65
C ASN A 481 23.80 -1.77 7.98
N PHE A 482 22.72 -1.34 8.64
CA PHE A 482 22.32 -1.80 9.98
C PHE A 482 23.27 -1.40 11.11
N GLU A 483 24.02 -0.32 10.91
CA GLU A 483 24.76 0.35 11.98
C GLU A 483 23.83 1.30 12.74
N PRO A 484 23.77 1.24 14.08
CA PRO A 484 22.93 2.12 14.88
C PRO A 484 23.23 3.59 14.62
N LEU A 485 22.19 4.41 14.47
CA LEU A 485 22.34 5.85 14.27
C LEU A 485 22.59 6.56 15.61
N THR A 486 23.53 7.50 15.64
CA THR A 486 23.87 8.28 16.85
C THR A 486 22.67 9.07 17.40
N ASP A 487 21.87 9.66 16.50
CA ASP A 487 20.66 10.43 16.83
C ASP A 487 19.37 9.62 16.59
N GLY A 488 19.50 8.30 16.38
CA GLY A 488 18.37 7.39 16.18
C GLY A 488 17.75 6.93 17.50
N TYR A 489 16.51 6.45 17.43
CA TYR A 489 15.86 5.85 18.58
C TYR A 489 16.40 4.44 18.88
N ASP A 490 16.73 4.21 20.16
CA ASP A 490 17.04 2.90 20.76
C ASP A 490 16.18 2.75 22.02
N TYR A 491 15.21 1.84 21.99
CA TYR A 491 14.22 1.72 23.07
C TYR A 491 13.74 0.29 23.26
N LEU A 492 13.20 0.03 24.45
CA LEU A 492 12.57 -1.22 24.82
C LEU A 492 11.05 -1.07 24.91
N VAL A 493 10.35 -2.11 24.48
CA VAL A 493 8.91 -2.29 24.66
C VAL A 493 8.70 -3.61 25.39
N ASP A 494 8.12 -3.54 26.59
CA ASP A 494 7.70 -4.72 27.34
C ASP A 494 6.22 -4.98 27.09
N PHE A 495 5.91 -6.03 26.33
CA PHE A 495 4.54 -6.37 25.97
C PHE A 495 3.76 -7.07 27.08
N LEU A 496 4.35 -7.32 28.26
CA LEU A 496 3.62 -7.93 29.37
C LEU A 496 2.53 -6.97 29.90
N ASP A 497 2.93 -5.73 30.18
CA ASP A 497 2.08 -4.66 30.67
C ASP A 497 2.02 -3.44 29.73
N LEU A 498 2.67 -3.54 28.56
CA LEU A 498 2.83 -2.47 27.58
C LEU A 498 3.55 -1.26 28.19
N SER A 499 4.73 -1.51 28.75
CA SER A 499 5.61 -0.50 29.31
C SER A 499 6.86 -0.28 28.44
N PHE A 500 7.59 0.80 28.74
CA PHE A 500 8.75 1.25 27.95
C PHE A 500 9.95 1.46 28.87
N PRO A 501 10.55 0.37 29.41
CA PRO A 501 11.58 0.48 30.43
C PRO A 501 12.90 1.01 29.83
N PRO A 502 13.71 1.75 30.61
CA PRO A 502 15.01 2.25 30.14
C PRO A 502 16.07 1.14 30.00
N THR A 503 15.85 -0.01 30.66
CA THR A 503 16.76 -1.16 30.67
C THR A 503 15.97 -2.47 30.60
N ARG A 504 16.62 -3.55 30.14
CA ARG A 504 16.00 -4.89 30.08
C ARG A 504 15.54 -5.30 31.49
N PRO A 505 14.28 -5.73 31.68
CA PRO A 505 13.77 -6.15 32.99
C PRO A 505 14.52 -7.36 33.56
N ASP A 506 14.67 -7.45 34.90
CA ASP A 506 15.38 -8.57 35.54
C ASP A 506 14.55 -9.86 35.64
N ARG A 507 13.23 -9.77 35.46
CA ARG A 507 12.30 -10.92 35.48
C ARG A 507 12.59 -11.88 34.33
N GLU A 508 12.17 -13.13 34.42
CA GLU A 508 12.28 -14.07 33.28
C GLU A 508 11.35 -13.65 32.12
N HIS A 509 11.93 -13.55 30.91
CA HIS A 509 11.21 -13.14 29.69
C HIS A 509 11.94 -13.59 28.43
N SER A 510 11.20 -13.70 27.33
CA SER A 510 11.79 -13.74 25.99
C SER A 510 12.18 -12.34 25.53
N TYR A 511 13.26 -12.26 24.76
CA TYR A 511 13.83 -11.01 24.30
C TYR A 511 14.11 -11.07 22.80
N VAL A 512 13.72 -10.01 22.09
CA VAL A 512 13.98 -9.85 20.66
C VAL A 512 14.61 -8.49 20.43
N GLU A 513 15.74 -8.45 19.74
CA GLU A 513 16.38 -7.19 19.30
C GLU A 513 16.16 -7.04 17.80
N ILE A 514 15.70 -5.86 17.37
CA ILE A 514 15.40 -5.56 15.98
C ILE A 514 16.07 -4.23 15.61
N LYS A 515 17.04 -4.31 14.69
CA LYS A 515 17.61 -3.13 14.02
C LYS A 515 16.83 -2.88 12.74
N ASN A 516 16.37 -1.66 12.51
CA ASN A 516 15.57 -1.34 11.33
C ASN A 516 16.16 -0.14 10.60
N ARG A 517 16.19 -0.21 9.26
CA ARG A 517 16.53 0.95 8.43
C ARG A 517 15.54 2.08 8.71
N ILE A 518 16.07 3.23 9.11
CA ILE A 518 15.28 4.35 9.63
C ILE A 518 14.18 4.81 8.68
N GLY A 519 14.45 4.88 7.36
CA GLY A 519 13.47 5.33 6.37
C GLY A 519 12.24 4.43 6.31
N VAL A 520 12.44 3.11 6.20
CA VAL A 520 11.33 2.15 6.11
C VAL A 520 10.62 2.04 7.46
N MET A 521 11.35 1.98 8.58
CA MET A 521 10.75 1.90 9.92
C MET A 521 9.84 3.10 10.21
N ARG A 522 10.33 4.30 9.94
CA ARG A 522 9.54 5.53 10.15
C ARG A 522 8.37 5.61 9.19
N HIS A 523 8.51 5.17 7.95
CA HIS A 523 7.38 5.09 7.01
C HIS A 523 6.30 4.13 7.50
N VAL A 524 6.70 2.93 7.96
CA VAL A 524 5.78 1.91 8.51
C VAL A 524 5.04 2.42 9.74
N VAL A 525 5.75 3.10 10.66
CA VAL A 525 5.13 3.71 11.84
C VAL A 525 4.17 4.84 11.46
N LEU A 526 4.62 5.76 10.61
CA LEU A 526 3.87 6.96 10.23
C LEU A 526 2.53 6.58 9.56
N HIS A 527 2.53 5.57 8.69
CA HIS A 527 1.34 5.19 7.94
C HIS A 527 0.57 4.01 8.56
N GLY A 528 1.08 3.42 9.65
CA GLY A 528 0.49 2.24 10.27
C GLY A 528 0.55 1.01 9.37
N CYS A 529 1.62 0.87 8.57
CA CYS A 529 1.81 -0.27 7.68
C CYS A 529 2.05 -1.57 8.46
N LEU A 530 1.79 -2.69 7.79
CA LEU A 530 2.13 -4.02 8.28
C LEU A 530 3.65 -4.19 8.34
N TRP A 531 4.14 -4.97 9.30
CA TRP A 531 5.57 -5.19 9.48
C TRP A 531 6.21 -6.09 8.40
N ASP A 532 5.43 -6.56 7.43
CA ASP A 532 5.93 -7.28 6.26
C ASP A 532 6.93 -6.45 5.45
N ASP A 533 6.73 -5.13 5.36
CA ASP A 533 7.70 -4.21 4.73
C ASP A 533 9.08 -4.26 5.41
N LEU A 534 9.11 -4.51 6.73
CA LEU A 534 10.35 -4.65 7.49
C LEU A 534 10.93 -6.06 7.36
N TYR A 535 10.08 -7.07 7.53
CA TYR A 535 10.47 -8.46 7.66
C TYR A 535 10.70 -9.14 6.31
N ILE A 536 9.67 -9.18 5.45
CA ILE A 536 9.73 -9.79 4.12
C ILE A 536 10.56 -8.91 3.18
N GLY A 537 10.49 -7.58 3.36
CA GLY A 537 11.31 -6.60 2.65
C GLY A 537 12.80 -6.59 3.02
N PHE A 538 13.24 -7.39 4.00
CA PHE A 538 14.64 -7.45 4.47
C PHE A 538 15.21 -6.16 5.09
N GLN A 539 14.33 -5.24 5.49
CA GLN A 539 14.70 -3.91 6.01
C GLN A 539 15.01 -3.94 7.52
N ASN A 540 15.13 -5.14 8.12
CA ASN A 540 15.51 -5.34 9.51
C ASN A 540 16.64 -6.37 9.71
N ARG A 541 17.25 -6.33 10.91
CA ARG A 541 18.10 -7.39 11.44
C ARG A 541 17.61 -7.79 12.82
N ILE A 542 17.40 -9.09 13.03
CA ILE A 542 16.72 -9.63 14.21
C ILE A 542 17.64 -10.59 14.98
N SER A 543 17.73 -10.40 16.28
CA SER A 543 18.31 -11.36 17.23
C SER A 543 17.26 -11.79 18.25
N ARG A 544 17.36 -13.03 18.76
CA ARG A 544 16.38 -13.63 19.67
C ARG A 544 17.07 -14.36 20.81
N ASP A 545 16.54 -14.18 22.01
CA ASP A 545 17.04 -14.78 23.25
C ASP A 545 15.88 -15.09 24.21
N PRO A 546 15.50 -16.37 24.43
CA PRO A 546 15.97 -17.56 23.71
C PRO A 546 15.49 -17.58 22.25
N ASP A 547 16.05 -18.48 21.45
CA ASP A 547 15.69 -18.62 20.03
C ASP A 547 14.32 -19.27 19.82
N VAL A 548 13.26 -18.48 20.02
CA VAL A 548 11.85 -18.89 19.91
C VAL A 548 11.16 -18.04 18.85
N TYR A 549 10.21 -18.63 18.12
CA TYR A 549 9.35 -17.89 17.20
C TYR A 549 8.05 -17.49 17.92
N HIS A 550 7.79 -16.18 18.00
CA HIS A 550 6.63 -15.62 18.69
C HIS A 550 5.47 -15.40 17.72
N HIS A 551 4.73 -16.47 17.41
CA HIS A 551 3.65 -16.44 16.40
C HIS A 551 2.62 -15.33 16.64
N LYS A 552 2.05 -15.21 17.85
CA LYS A 552 1.07 -14.15 18.18
C LYS A 552 1.62 -12.73 17.95
N PHE A 553 2.88 -12.50 18.29
CA PHE A 553 3.52 -11.20 18.10
C PHE A 553 3.64 -10.88 16.60
N TRP A 554 4.21 -11.80 15.82
CA TRP A 554 4.38 -11.60 14.37
C TRP A 554 3.03 -11.48 13.66
N ASN A 555 2.09 -12.38 13.92
CA ASN A 555 0.73 -12.33 13.36
C ASN A 555 0.02 -11.01 13.69
N HIS A 556 0.20 -10.48 14.90
CA HIS A 556 -0.40 -9.20 15.29
C HIS A 556 0.10 -8.05 14.41
N PHE A 557 1.41 -7.92 14.25
CA PHE A 557 2.02 -6.83 13.48
C PHE A 557 1.98 -7.04 11.95
N GLN A 558 1.73 -8.25 11.48
CA GLN A 558 1.60 -8.59 10.06
C GLN A 558 0.14 -8.61 9.60
N THR A 559 -0.84 -8.86 10.48
CA THR A 559 -2.24 -9.04 10.07
C THR A 559 -3.25 -8.35 10.97
N GLU A 560 -3.05 -8.32 12.29
CA GLU A 560 -4.10 -7.89 13.24
C GLU A 560 -4.02 -6.40 13.63
N LEU A 561 -3.14 -5.61 13.00
CA LEU A 561 -3.08 -4.16 13.22
C LEU A 561 -4.42 -3.48 12.89
N PRO A 562 -4.80 -2.42 13.62
CA PRO A 562 -6.03 -1.67 13.35
C PRO A 562 -6.12 -1.24 11.87
N LEU A 563 -7.32 -1.33 11.29
CA LEU A 563 -7.56 -0.93 9.89
C LEU A 563 -7.42 0.58 9.67
N ARG A 564 -7.65 1.38 10.71
CA ARG A 564 -7.39 2.83 10.68
C ARG A 564 -5.98 3.08 11.19
N GLY A 565 -5.20 3.82 10.42
CA GLY A 565 -3.85 4.24 10.81
C GLY A 565 -3.83 5.05 12.11
N PRO A 566 -2.64 5.25 12.71
CA PRO A 566 -2.49 6.03 13.93
C PRO A 566 -2.91 7.49 13.71
N ASP A 567 -3.65 8.06 14.67
CA ASP A 567 -4.10 9.46 14.62
C ASP A 567 -2.98 10.41 15.11
N TRP A 568 -2.03 10.69 14.23
CA TRP A 568 -0.88 11.54 14.54
C TRP A 568 -1.26 13.00 14.81
N ASP A 569 -2.36 13.48 14.23
CA ASP A 569 -2.88 14.82 14.52
C ASP A 569 -3.35 14.92 15.97
N GLN A 570 -4.10 13.92 16.44
CA GLN A 570 -4.50 13.83 17.84
C GLN A 570 -3.29 13.72 18.76
N PHE A 571 -2.28 12.93 18.39
CA PHE A 571 -1.04 12.81 19.15
C PHE A 571 -0.34 14.17 19.34
N LEU A 572 -0.12 14.92 18.25
CA LEU A 572 0.52 16.23 18.29
C LEU A 572 -0.31 17.25 19.09
N GLN A 573 -1.64 17.24 18.94
CA GLN A 573 -2.53 18.09 19.74
C GLN A 573 -2.44 17.77 21.24
N GLN A 574 -2.37 16.49 21.62
CA GLN A 574 -2.22 16.11 23.03
C GLN A 574 -0.87 16.52 23.61
N LEU A 575 0.21 16.48 22.83
CA LEU A 575 1.51 16.98 23.25
C LEU A 575 1.49 18.47 23.57
N LEU A 576 0.86 19.28 22.71
CA LEU A 576 0.66 20.71 22.93
C LEU A 576 -0.12 20.99 24.24
N LEU A 577 -1.08 20.13 24.58
CA LEU A 577 -1.85 20.23 25.83
C LEU A 577 -1.04 19.78 27.07
N ARG A 578 -0.20 18.75 26.97
CA ARG A 578 0.62 18.19 28.07
C ARG A 578 1.84 19.05 28.41
N LEU A 579 2.43 19.75 27.43
CA LEU A 579 3.53 20.70 27.64
C LEU A 579 3.13 21.94 28.47
N GLY A 580 1.87 22.04 28.92
CA GLY A 580 1.54 22.89 30.04
C GLY A 580 1.43 24.37 29.72
N ILE A 581 0.43 24.73 28.91
CA ILE A 581 -0.37 25.92 29.26
C ILE A 581 -1.48 25.46 30.21
N ARG A 582 -1.12 25.04 31.43
CA ARG A 582 -2.04 24.84 32.56
C ARG A 582 -1.40 25.27 33.88
N SER A 583 -1.30 26.58 34.09
CA SER A 583 -1.73 27.27 35.31
C SER A 583 -1.21 28.71 35.33
N MET A 584 -1.86 29.59 34.57
CA MET A 584 -1.90 31.04 34.83
C MET A 584 -3.12 31.69 34.13
N ARG A 585 -4.15 30.89 33.82
CA ARG A 585 -5.28 31.33 32.98
C ARG A 585 -6.37 32.13 33.71
N GLY A 586 -6.34 32.20 35.05
CA GLY A 586 -7.34 32.96 35.81
C GLY A 586 -6.93 34.41 36.08
N THR A 587 -5.77 34.59 36.71
CA THR A 587 -5.37 35.89 37.27
C THR A 587 -4.47 36.68 36.33
N VAL A 588 -3.66 36.00 35.52
CA VAL A 588 -2.76 36.65 34.55
C VAL A 588 -3.49 36.99 33.25
N LEU A 589 -4.60 36.33 32.91
CA LEU A 589 -5.47 36.73 31.78
C LEU A 589 -6.26 38.03 32.06
N MET A 590 -6.56 38.34 33.32
CA MET A 590 -7.15 39.64 33.69
C MET A 590 -6.13 40.77 33.62
N LEU A 591 -4.87 40.54 34.03
CA LEU A 591 -3.82 41.56 34.01
C LEU A 591 -3.13 41.69 32.63
N LEU A 592 -2.96 40.58 31.88
CA LEU A 592 -2.53 40.60 30.48
C LEU A 592 -3.66 41.07 29.56
N GLY A 593 -4.94 40.86 29.89
CA GLY A 593 -6.04 41.45 29.11
C GLY A 593 -5.98 42.97 29.10
N ALA A 594 -5.70 43.58 30.27
CA ALA A 594 -5.50 45.02 30.41
C ALA A 594 -4.20 45.50 29.72
N TRP A 595 -3.12 44.72 29.75
CA TRP A 595 -1.85 45.10 29.12
C TRP A 595 -1.83 44.86 27.59
N ILE A 596 -2.52 43.83 27.10
CA ILE A 596 -2.69 43.54 25.66
C ILE A 596 -3.64 44.56 25.03
N LEU A 597 -4.68 45.02 25.72
CA LEU A 597 -5.51 46.14 25.23
C LEU A 597 -4.75 47.46 25.11
N LEU A 598 -3.69 47.66 25.92
CA LEU A 598 -2.84 48.85 25.86
C LEU A 598 -1.59 48.69 24.96
N ASN A 599 -1.23 47.48 24.52
CA ASN A 599 0.00 47.24 23.75
C ASN A 599 -0.16 46.41 22.46
N SER A 600 -1.37 45.99 22.07
CA SER A 600 -1.63 45.32 20.76
C SER A 600 -1.79 46.31 19.60
N ALA A 601 -0.89 47.29 19.57
CA ALA A 601 -0.52 48.03 18.37
C ALA A 601 0.92 47.66 17.97
N ALA A 602 1.18 46.37 17.73
CA ALA A 602 2.35 45.80 17.02
C ALA A 602 2.24 44.26 17.04
N SER A 603 2.23 43.44 15.98
CA SER A 603 2.28 43.63 14.54
C SER A 603 1.73 42.33 13.91
N SER A 604 0.46 42.28 13.49
CA SER A 604 -0.04 41.19 12.63
C SER A 604 0.43 41.45 11.19
N VAL A 605 1.09 40.50 10.53
CA VAL A 605 1.43 40.62 9.10
C VAL A 605 0.13 40.72 8.30
N LYS A 606 -0.14 41.88 7.70
CA LYS A 606 -1.28 42.09 6.80
C LYS A 606 -0.83 41.79 5.36
N LEU A 607 -1.39 40.75 4.77
CA LEU A 607 -1.27 40.46 3.34
C LEU A 607 -2.37 41.21 2.57
N PRO A 608 -2.13 41.63 1.31
CA PRO A 608 -3.12 42.35 0.52
C PRO A 608 -4.32 41.46 0.14
N GLU A 609 -5.52 42.05 0.16
CA GLU A 609 -6.73 41.38 -0.32
C GLU A 609 -6.87 41.51 -1.84
N ILE A 610 -7.67 40.63 -2.46
CA ILE A 610 -7.90 40.64 -3.92
C ILE A 610 -8.59 41.92 -4.43
N THR A 611 -9.12 42.76 -3.53
CA THR A 611 -9.75 44.06 -3.84
C THR A 611 -8.81 45.24 -3.59
N ASP A 612 -7.60 45.01 -3.08
CA ASP A 612 -6.60 46.07 -2.87
C ASP A 612 -6.07 46.56 -4.23
N ARG A 613 -6.33 47.83 -4.55
CA ARG A 613 -5.92 48.44 -5.83
C ARG A 613 -4.41 48.41 -6.03
N THR A 614 -3.63 48.58 -4.98
CA THR A 614 -2.16 48.57 -5.09
C THR A 614 -1.66 47.18 -5.49
N PHE A 615 -2.27 46.14 -4.93
CA PHE A 615 -1.97 44.75 -5.26
C PHE A 615 -2.41 44.38 -6.68
N ILE A 616 -3.60 44.81 -7.10
CA ILE A 616 -4.11 44.63 -8.46
C ILE A 616 -3.18 45.30 -9.47
N ASP A 617 -2.88 46.58 -9.25
CA ASP A 617 -2.03 47.38 -10.14
C ASP A 617 -0.62 46.79 -10.24
N GLU A 618 -0.06 46.31 -9.13
CA GLU A 618 1.26 45.68 -9.11
C GLU A 618 1.27 44.33 -9.85
N CYS A 619 0.26 43.48 -9.65
CA CYS A 619 0.11 42.24 -10.41
C CYS A 619 0.08 42.53 -11.91
N VAL A 620 -0.81 43.41 -12.37
CA VAL A 620 -0.96 43.74 -13.79
C VAL A 620 0.32 44.38 -14.37
N ARG A 621 0.93 45.31 -13.62
CA ARG A 621 2.15 46.01 -14.04
C ARG A 621 3.32 45.06 -14.23
N GLU A 622 3.62 44.18 -13.27
CA GLU A 622 4.75 43.27 -13.37
C GLU A 622 4.56 42.24 -14.50
N HIS A 623 3.34 41.76 -14.72
CA HIS A 623 3.03 40.92 -15.89
C HIS A 623 3.30 41.65 -17.21
N ASN A 624 2.72 42.84 -17.39
CA ASN A 624 2.86 43.59 -18.64
C ASN A 624 4.31 44.04 -18.88
N LYS A 625 5.06 44.37 -17.83
CA LYS A 625 6.51 44.65 -17.91
C LYS A 625 7.30 43.45 -18.42
N ALA A 626 6.98 42.24 -17.95
CA ALA A 626 7.62 41.02 -18.45
C ALA A 626 7.26 40.77 -19.93
N ARG A 627 5.98 40.92 -20.27
CA ARG A 627 5.42 40.70 -21.62
C ARG A 627 5.99 41.66 -22.67
N SER A 628 6.20 42.93 -22.32
CA SER A 628 6.80 43.94 -23.22
C SER A 628 8.32 43.79 -23.40
N SER A 629 8.97 42.98 -22.55
CA SER A 629 10.43 42.80 -22.47
C SER A 629 10.92 41.44 -22.98
N VAL A 630 10.06 40.69 -23.67
CA VAL A 630 10.41 39.36 -24.20
C VAL A 630 11.47 39.44 -25.31
N ILE A 631 12.30 38.39 -25.38
CA ILE A 631 13.30 38.20 -26.43
C ILE A 631 13.19 36.73 -26.89
N PRO A 632 12.96 36.46 -28.18
CA PRO A 632 12.75 37.42 -29.28
C PRO A 632 11.48 38.29 -29.10
N PRO A 633 11.37 39.44 -29.80
CA PRO A 633 10.19 40.31 -29.68
C PRO A 633 8.92 39.62 -30.16
N ALA A 634 7.80 39.88 -29.48
CA ALA A 634 6.50 39.28 -29.80
C ALA A 634 5.67 40.18 -30.72
N SER A 635 5.14 39.63 -31.81
CA SER A 635 4.26 40.34 -32.75
C SER A 635 2.80 40.38 -32.30
N ASP A 636 2.36 39.47 -31.42
CA ASP A 636 0.97 39.21 -31.05
C ASP A 636 0.69 39.34 -29.53
N MET A 637 1.62 39.88 -28.74
CA MET A 637 1.51 39.91 -27.28
C MET A 637 0.35 40.77 -26.81
N LEU A 638 -0.71 40.16 -26.26
CA LEU A 638 -1.86 40.90 -25.74
C LEU A 638 -1.53 41.62 -24.42
N TYR A 639 -2.08 42.84 -24.26
CA TYR A 639 -2.04 43.54 -22.98
C TYR A 639 -2.90 42.79 -21.95
N MET A 640 -2.33 42.56 -20.76
CA MET A 640 -2.99 41.85 -19.68
C MET A 640 -3.72 42.82 -18.75
N THR A 641 -4.96 42.49 -18.37
CA THR A 641 -5.77 43.27 -17.43
C THR A 641 -6.31 42.40 -16.31
N TRP A 642 -6.74 43.03 -15.22
CA TRP A 642 -7.32 42.30 -14.09
C TRP A 642 -8.67 41.69 -14.44
N ASP A 643 -8.95 40.52 -13.89
CA ASP A 643 -10.27 39.88 -13.90
C ASP A 643 -10.64 39.41 -12.49
N GLU A 644 -11.76 39.94 -11.99
CA GLU A 644 -12.23 39.68 -10.64
C GLU A 644 -12.61 38.21 -10.43
N ALA A 645 -13.21 37.54 -11.41
CA ALA A 645 -13.62 36.15 -11.27
C ALA A 645 -12.40 35.22 -11.18
N LEU A 646 -11.34 35.49 -11.94
CA LEU A 646 -10.06 34.77 -11.80
C LEU A 646 -9.44 34.98 -10.40
N ALA A 647 -9.53 36.18 -9.84
CA ALA A 647 -9.00 36.47 -8.51
C ALA A 647 -9.81 35.79 -7.39
N ILE A 648 -11.14 35.70 -7.55
CA ILE A 648 -12.01 34.93 -6.66
C ILE A 648 -11.63 33.45 -6.69
N THR A 649 -11.42 32.89 -7.89
CA THR A 649 -10.98 31.50 -8.08
C THR A 649 -9.61 31.25 -7.46
N ALA A 650 -8.63 32.14 -7.70
CA ALA A 650 -7.30 32.06 -7.11
C ALA A 650 -7.35 32.10 -5.57
N ARG A 651 -8.20 32.96 -4.99
CA ARG A 651 -8.41 33.05 -3.55
C ARG A 651 -9.04 31.79 -2.98
N ALA A 652 -10.07 31.26 -3.66
CA ALA A 652 -10.73 30.02 -3.24
C ALA A 652 -9.74 28.85 -3.20
N TRP A 653 -8.83 28.78 -4.18
CA TRP A 653 -7.79 27.76 -4.22
C TRP A 653 -6.69 27.98 -3.16
N ALA A 654 -6.20 29.21 -3.02
CA ALA A 654 -5.14 29.56 -2.08
C ALA A 654 -5.53 29.27 -0.61
N LYS A 655 -6.83 29.34 -0.26
CA LYS A 655 -7.37 28.95 1.06
C LYS A 655 -7.11 27.50 1.44
N ASN A 656 -6.88 26.62 0.48
CA ASN A 656 -6.54 25.22 0.76
C ASN A 656 -5.14 25.08 1.35
N CYS A 657 -4.27 26.08 1.18
CA CYS A 657 -2.90 26.09 1.69
C CYS A 657 -2.03 24.91 1.20
N GLU A 658 -2.29 24.47 -0.04
CA GLU A 658 -1.54 23.41 -0.72
C GLU A 658 -0.74 23.99 -1.89
N PHE A 659 0.56 23.69 -1.97
CA PHE A 659 1.37 24.02 -3.15
C PHE A 659 1.13 23.00 -4.28
N LYS A 660 -0.09 22.99 -4.80
CA LYS A 660 -0.54 22.14 -5.91
C LYS A 660 -1.42 22.95 -6.84
N HIS A 661 -1.46 22.56 -8.11
CA HIS A 661 -2.35 23.19 -9.08
C HIS A 661 -3.82 22.84 -8.82
N ASN A 662 -4.71 23.79 -9.14
CA ASN A 662 -6.14 23.59 -9.04
C ASN A 662 -6.60 22.44 -9.96
N ILE A 663 -7.20 21.42 -9.36
CA ILE A 663 -7.65 20.22 -10.07
C ILE A 663 -8.76 20.49 -11.10
N HIS A 664 -9.41 21.65 -11.03
CA HIS A 664 -10.53 22.05 -11.89
C HIS A 664 -10.10 22.91 -13.09
N LEU A 665 -8.79 23.15 -13.32
CA LEU A 665 -8.28 24.02 -14.39
C LEU A 665 -8.80 23.68 -15.80
N PHE A 666 -9.09 22.39 -16.05
CA PHE A 666 -9.58 21.88 -17.33
C PHE A 666 -11.10 21.70 -17.39
N GLU A 667 -11.82 22.01 -16.32
CA GLU A 667 -13.28 21.89 -16.25
C GLU A 667 -13.95 23.19 -16.73
N VAL A 668 -14.61 23.09 -17.88
CA VAL A 668 -15.29 24.22 -18.53
C VAL A 668 -16.35 24.80 -17.60
N HIS A 669 -16.38 26.13 -17.47
CA HIS A 669 -17.28 26.90 -16.58
C HIS A 669 -17.11 26.68 -15.07
N ARG A 670 -16.09 25.92 -14.63
CA ARG A 670 -15.85 25.69 -13.20
C ARG A 670 -14.77 26.58 -12.58
N MET A 671 -13.93 27.17 -13.43
CA MET A 671 -12.87 28.11 -13.01
C MET A 671 -13.21 29.57 -13.28
N HIS A 672 -14.06 29.83 -14.27
CA HIS A 672 -14.50 31.15 -14.66
C HIS A 672 -15.86 31.06 -15.36
N PRO A 673 -16.80 32.00 -15.16
CA PRO A 673 -18.14 31.90 -15.73
C PRO A 673 -18.16 32.01 -17.27
N LYS A 674 -17.14 32.64 -17.89
CA LYS A 674 -17.08 32.88 -19.34
C LYS A 674 -15.92 32.22 -20.08
N PHE A 675 -14.82 31.90 -19.41
CA PHE A 675 -13.62 31.37 -20.06
C PHE A 675 -13.59 29.86 -19.86
N SER A 676 -13.42 29.11 -20.95
CA SER A 676 -13.40 27.66 -20.94
C SER A 676 -12.02 27.05 -20.62
N SER A 677 -10.96 27.87 -20.68
CA SER A 677 -9.58 27.46 -20.39
C SER A 677 -8.92 28.48 -19.49
N VAL A 678 -8.43 28.02 -18.34
CA VAL A 678 -7.75 28.84 -17.33
C VAL A 678 -6.41 28.21 -16.99
N GLY A 679 -5.34 29.00 -17.03
CA GLY A 679 -4.01 28.61 -16.56
C GLY A 679 -3.77 29.05 -15.13
N GLU A 680 -2.69 28.59 -14.53
CA GLU A 680 -2.35 28.90 -13.14
C GLU A 680 -0.85 28.92 -12.90
N ASN A 681 -0.39 29.91 -12.14
CA ASN A 681 0.92 29.91 -11.50
C ASN A 681 0.74 29.97 -9.99
N ILE A 682 1.62 29.25 -9.27
CA ILE A 682 1.66 29.23 -7.80
C ILE A 682 3.06 29.60 -7.31
N TRP A 683 3.12 30.36 -6.23
CA TRP A 683 4.35 30.75 -5.54
C TRP A 683 4.14 30.63 -4.05
N THR A 684 5.19 30.26 -3.33
CA THR A 684 5.15 30.15 -1.87
C THR A 684 6.38 30.78 -1.26
N GLY A 685 6.25 31.37 -0.07
CA GLY A 685 7.37 31.97 0.64
C GLY A 685 7.20 32.01 2.15
N TYR A 686 8.33 31.87 2.83
CA TYR A 686 8.46 31.89 4.28
C TYR A 686 9.62 32.83 4.70
N PRO A 687 9.44 33.65 5.74
CA PRO A 687 8.19 33.93 6.50
C PRO A 687 7.15 34.68 5.66
N PRO A 688 5.88 34.87 6.09
CA PRO A 688 4.85 35.52 5.27
C PRO A 688 5.19 36.97 4.93
N SER A 689 5.97 37.64 5.79
CA SER A 689 6.50 38.98 5.58
C SER A 689 7.50 39.06 4.42
N SER A 690 7.99 37.93 3.91
CA SER A 690 8.86 37.90 2.74
C SER A 690 8.11 38.13 1.43
N PHE A 691 6.78 37.95 1.42
CA PHE A 691 5.94 38.09 0.25
C PHE A 691 5.91 39.53 -0.27
N SER A 692 6.15 39.66 -1.57
CA SER A 692 5.71 40.78 -2.38
C SER A 692 5.40 40.26 -3.77
N VAL A 693 4.49 40.91 -4.50
CA VAL A 693 4.14 40.50 -5.87
C VAL A 693 5.40 40.52 -6.74
N VAL A 694 6.24 41.56 -6.60
CA VAL A 694 7.50 41.68 -7.35
C VAL A 694 8.40 40.46 -7.17
N LYS A 695 8.58 39.96 -5.93
CA LYS A 695 9.43 38.78 -5.70
C LYS A 695 8.86 37.50 -6.29
N ALA A 696 7.54 37.31 -6.17
CA ALA A 696 6.88 36.15 -6.76
C ALA A 696 6.98 36.18 -8.29
N MET A 697 6.75 37.36 -8.89
CA MET A 697 6.90 37.59 -10.32
C MET A 697 8.34 37.41 -10.79
N ASP A 698 9.33 37.96 -10.09
CA ASP A 698 10.74 37.78 -10.41
C ASP A 698 11.13 36.30 -10.38
N SER A 699 10.63 35.53 -9.41
CA SER A 699 10.84 34.08 -9.34
C SER A 699 10.32 33.38 -10.60
N TRP A 700 9.06 33.64 -10.99
CA TRP A 700 8.48 33.07 -12.20
C TRP A 700 9.18 33.53 -13.49
N ILE A 701 9.54 34.81 -13.59
CA ILE A 701 10.19 35.38 -14.78
C ILE A 701 11.63 34.88 -14.92
N SER A 702 12.32 34.60 -13.81
CA SER A 702 13.72 34.17 -13.81
C SER A 702 13.95 32.83 -14.53
N GLU A 703 12.91 32.00 -14.66
CA GLU A 703 12.90 30.77 -15.45
C GLU A 703 13.21 30.99 -16.93
N LYS A 704 13.09 32.23 -17.44
CA LYS A 704 13.53 32.63 -18.78
C LYS A 704 14.98 32.20 -19.07
N LYS A 705 15.84 32.15 -18.06
CA LYS A 705 17.25 31.72 -18.20
C LYS A 705 17.39 30.27 -18.66
N ASP A 706 16.38 29.44 -18.37
CA ASP A 706 16.35 28.00 -18.65
C ASP A 706 15.49 27.66 -19.89
N TYR A 707 14.82 28.65 -20.48
CA TYR A 707 13.95 28.51 -21.65
C TYR A 707 14.61 29.06 -22.93
N THR A 708 14.75 28.21 -23.95
CA THR A 708 15.21 28.61 -25.28
C THR A 708 14.05 28.68 -26.26
N TYR A 709 13.70 29.89 -26.72
CA TYR A 709 12.55 30.11 -27.59
C TYR A 709 12.68 29.41 -28.95
N GLN A 710 13.84 29.48 -29.63
CA GLN A 710 14.01 28.97 -31.00
C GLN A 710 13.79 27.44 -31.09
N SER A 711 14.25 26.70 -30.09
CA SER A 711 14.11 25.24 -30.02
C SER A 711 12.88 24.78 -29.23
N ASP A 712 12.20 25.71 -28.55
CA ASP A 712 11.12 25.42 -27.59
C ASP A 712 11.54 24.37 -26.54
N THR A 713 12.74 24.52 -26.00
CA THR A 713 13.31 23.57 -25.02
C THR A 713 13.49 24.24 -23.67
N CYS A 714 13.11 23.54 -22.61
CA CYS A 714 13.34 23.93 -21.22
C CYS A 714 14.41 23.03 -20.58
N ARG A 715 15.37 23.62 -19.86
CA ARG A 715 16.44 22.88 -19.15
C ARG A 715 16.17 22.69 -17.65
N GLY A 716 15.05 23.19 -17.14
CA GLY A 716 14.65 23.14 -15.74
C GLY A 716 13.13 23.28 -15.62
N VAL A 717 12.67 24.27 -14.84
CA VAL A 717 11.26 24.66 -14.79
C VAL A 717 11.09 25.94 -15.62
N CYS A 718 10.17 25.93 -16.58
CA CYS A 718 9.87 27.08 -17.45
C CYS A 718 8.36 27.37 -17.56
N GLY A 719 7.53 26.58 -16.87
CA GLY A 719 6.07 26.66 -16.95
C GLY A 719 5.55 28.01 -16.46
N HIS A 720 6.13 28.56 -15.40
CA HIS A 720 5.68 29.83 -14.85
C HIS A 720 6.03 30.99 -15.77
N TYR A 721 7.28 31.04 -16.28
CA TYR A 721 7.69 32.05 -17.25
C TYR A 721 6.84 31.99 -18.52
N THR A 722 6.68 30.81 -19.12
CA THR A 722 5.93 30.66 -20.38
C THR A 722 4.45 31.02 -20.23
N GLN A 723 3.85 30.82 -19.06
CA GLN A 723 2.49 31.29 -18.77
C GLN A 723 2.41 32.82 -18.60
N VAL A 724 3.35 33.45 -17.88
CA VAL A 724 3.41 34.93 -17.73
C VAL A 724 3.49 35.62 -19.10
N VAL A 725 4.29 35.06 -20.02
CA VAL A 725 4.50 35.62 -21.36
C VAL A 725 3.64 34.99 -22.45
N ARG A 726 2.55 34.29 -22.11
CA ARG A 726 1.67 33.69 -23.11
C ARG A 726 0.84 34.76 -23.82
N SER A 727 0.98 34.93 -25.13
CA SER A 727 0.35 36.02 -25.89
C SER A 727 -1.17 35.97 -25.79
N SER A 728 -1.79 34.80 -25.87
CA SER A 728 -3.24 34.60 -25.82
C SER A 728 -3.89 34.94 -24.47
N SER A 729 -3.14 34.89 -23.37
CA SER A 729 -3.65 35.19 -22.02
C SER A 729 -3.66 36.69 -21.78
N TYR A 730 -4.85 37.29 -21.70
CA TYR A 730 -5.04 38.73 -21.54
C TYR A 730 -5.79 39.13 -20.27
N LYS A 731 -6.31 38.16 -19.51
CA LYS A 731 -6.87 38.36 -18.17
C LYS A 731 -6.04 37.62 -17.13
N VAL A 732 -5.84 38.26 -15.98
CA VAL A 732 -5.20 37.65 -14.81
C VAL A 732 -5.97 38.02 -13.54
N GLY A 733 -6.07 37.09 -12.62
CA GLY A 733 -6.56 37.36 -11.26
C GLY A 733 -5.74 36.58 -10.25
N CYS A 734 -5.28 37.25 -9.21
CA CYS A 734 -4.36 36.68 -8.23
C CYS A 734 -4.90 36.81 -6.81
N ALA A 735 -4.41 35.95 -5.92
CA ALA A 735 -4.68 36.01 -4.49
C ALA A 735 -3.47 35.54 -3.70
N VAL A 736 -3.27 36.12 -2.52
CA VAL A 736 -2.32 35.61 -1.53
C VAL A 736 -3.08 35.19 -0.28
N GLN A 737 -2.75 34.01 0.24
CA GLN A 737 -3.32 33.49 1.48
C GLN A 737 -2.21 33.33 2.52
N LEU A 738 -2.48 33.82 3.74
CA LEU A 738 -1.69 33.47 4.90
C LEU A 738 -2.05 32.04 5.30
N CYS A 739 -1.07 31.15 5.23
CA CYS A 739 -1.22 29.74 5.49
C CYS A 739 -0.49 29.37 6.77
N PRO A 740 -1.15 28.74 7.77
CA PRO A 740 -0.51 28.28 9.00
C PRO A 740 0.69 27.34 8.73
N SER A 741 0.60 26.58 7.65
CA SER A 741 1.66 25.83 7.00
C SER A 741 1.28 25.73 5.53
N VAL A 742 2.26 25.77 4.63
CA VAL A 742 2.06 25.37 3.23
C VAL A 742 2.56 23.94 3.11
N ALA A 743 1.65 23.00 2.83
CA ALA A 743 1.94 21.57 2.81
C ALA A 743 3.18 21.26 1.96
N HIS A 744 4.09 20.45 2.52
CA HIS A 744 5.32 19.96 1.88
C HIS A 744 6.43 21.01 1.63
N PHE A 745 6.28 22.28 2.06
CA PHE A 745 7.32 23.31 1.85
C PHE A 745 8.00 23.79 3.13
N TYR A 746 7.26 24.10 4.19
CA TYR A 746 7.83 24.54 5.46
C TYR A 746 6.85 24.39 6.64
N ASP A 747 7.43 24.14 7.83
CA ASP A 747 6.72 24.09 9.11
C ASP A 747 6.69 25.50 9.74
N GLY A 748 5.75 26.33 9.30
CA GLY A 748 5.54 27.68 9.83
C GLY A 748 4.57 28.50 8.98
N GLU A 749 4.06 29.60 9.52
CA GLU A 749 3.18 30.50 8.77
C GLU A 749 3.90 30.98 7.50
N GLY A 750 3.28 30.85 6.34
CA GLY A 750 3.82 31.39 5.09
C GLY A 750 2.75 31.94 4.17
N ALA A 751 3.19 32.52 3.06
CA ALA A 751 2.32 33.11 2.06
C ALA A 751 2.24 32.21 0.84
N LEU A 752 1.02 31.78 0.48
CA LEU A 752 0.73 31.09 -0.78
C LEU A 752 0.10 32.09 -1.75
N PHE A 753 0.77 32.38 -2.85
CA PHE A 753 0.34 33.30 -3.90
C PHE A 753 -0.03 32.53 -5.16
N VAL A 754 -1.26 32.71 -5.63
CA VAL A 754 -1.84 32.02 -6.79
C VAL A 754 -2.29 33.07 -7.79
N CYS A 755 -1.95 32.90 -9.07
CA CYS A 755 -2.49 33.70 -10.18
C CYS A 755 -3.13 32.79 -11.21
N ASN A 756 -4.39 33.05 -11.57
CA ASN A 756 -5.09 32.39 -12.67
C ASN A 756 -5.10 33.28 -13.92
N TYR A 757 -4.97 32.67 -15.09
CA TYR A 757 -4.83 33.34 -16.39
C TYR A 757 -5.91 32.89 -17.36
N ALA A 758 -6.49 33.80 -18.13
CA ALA A 758 -7.44 33.42 -19.17
C ALA A 758 -7.42 34.35 -20.40
N PRO A 759 -7.84 33.82 -21.57
CA PRO A 759 -7.89 32.40 -21.88
C PRO A 759 -6.47 31.84 -21.99
N VAL A 760 -6.34 30.52 -21.90
CA VAL A 760 -5.09 29.86 -22.28
C VAL A 760 -5.31 29.02 -23.52
N ASP A 761 -4.58 29.37 -24.58
CA ASP A 761 -4.48 28.55 -25.78
C ASP A 761 -3.28 27.61 -25.66
N TRP A 762 -3.56 26.31 -25.51
CA TRP A 762 -2.56 25.25 -25.43
C TRP A 762 -2.21 24.66 -26.82
N SER A 763 -2.90 25.07 -27.88
CA SER A 763 -2.66 24.57 -29.24
C SER A 763 -1.40 25.16 -29.87
N THR A 764 -0.96 26.33 -29.40
CA THR A 764 0.27 26.99 -29.85
C THR A 764 1.49 26.48 -29.09
N LYS A 765 2.46 25.95 -29.84
CA LYS A 765 3.72 25.41 -29.28
C LYS A 765 4.54 26.47 -28.54
N HIS A 766 4.75 27.64 -29.15
CA HIS A 766 5.45 28.75 -28.53
C HIS A 766 4.50 29.62 -27.69
N PRO A 767 5.01 30.31 -26.63
CA PRO A 767 4.18 31.17 -25.80
C PRO A 767 3.66 32.41 -26.54
N TYR A 768 4.34 32.86 -27.60
CA TYR A 768 3.94 34.01 -28.43
C TYR A 768 4.49 33.83 -29.84
N GLN A 769 4.07 34.66 -30.80
CA GLN A 769 4.64 34.72 -32.14
C GLN A 769 5.75 35.76 -32.21
N SER A 770 6.87 35.45 -32.87
CA SER A 770 8.01 36.36 -33.00
C SER A 770 8.31 36.78 -34.45
N LEU A 771 7.44 36.42 -35.40
CA LEU A 771 7.57 36.80 -36.80
C LEU A 771 7.03 38.22 -36.98
N GLY A 772 7.91 39.21 -36.92
CA GLY A 772 7.60 40.61 -37.21
C GLY A 772 8.07 41.59 -36.12
N ALA A 773 7.76 42.87 -36.33
CA ALA A 773 7.99 43.90 -35.31
C ALA A 773 7.00 43.72 -34.15
N PRO A 774 7.30 44.23 -32.95
CA PRO A 774 6.34 44.25 -31.87
C PRO A 774 4.99 44.81 -32.33
N CYS A 775 3.90 44.14 -31.96
CA CYS A 775 2.53 44.43 -32.36
C CYS A 775 2.17 44.24 -33.85
N SER A 776 3.03 43.70 -34.71
CA SER A 776 2.71 43.55 -36.14
C SER A 776 1.57 42.57 -36.43
N GLY A 777 1.17 41.74 -35.46
CA GLY A 777 0.05 40.81 -35.53
C GLY A 777 -1.19 41.25 -34.75
N CYS A 778 -1.24 42.48 -34.22
CA CYS A 778 -2.39 42.96 -33.45
C CYS A 778 -3.56 43.39 -34.35
N GLU A 779 -4.79 43.10 -33.93
CA GLU A 779 -6.02 43.67 -34.53
C GLU A 779 -6.41 45.05 -33.96
N GLY A 780 -5.70 45.54 -32.93
CA GLY A 780 -5.99 46.79 -32.21
C GLY A 780 -4.83 47.78 -32.17
N THR A 781 -4.80 48.67 -31.17
CA THR A 781 -3.70 49.64 -31.00
C THR A 781 -2.49 49.00 -30.33
N CYS A 782 -1.28 49.47 -30.66
CA CYS A 782 -0.06 49.06 -29.99
C CYS A 782 0.34 50.08 -28.93
N GLU A 783 0.50 49.63 -27.69
CA GLU A 783 0.97 50.46 -26.58
C GLU A 783 2.08 49.69 -25.86
N GLU A 784 3.26 50.30 -25.74
CA GLU A 784 4.42 49.67 -25.06
C GLU A 784 4.73 48.23 -25.52
N LYS A 785 4.61 47.95 -26.83
CA LYS A 785 4.81 46.63 -27.45
C LYS A 785 3.75 45.58 -27.09
N LEU A 786 2.59 46.00 -26.60
CA LEU A 786 1.45 45.14 -26.26
C LEU A 786 0.23 45.52 -27.11
N CYS A 787 -0.50 44.52 -27.61
CA CYS A 787 -1.75 44.71 -28.33
C CYS A 787 -2.86 45.14 -27.36
N ARG A 788 -3.50 46.29 -27.60
CA ARG A 788 -4.60 46.84 -26.80
C ARG A 788 -5.92 46.74 -27.56
N SER A 789 -7.00 46.59 -26.81
CA SER A 789 -8.37 46.62 -27.34
C SER A 789 -9.31 47.08 -26.24
N GLN A 790 -10.12 48.11 -26.54
CA GLN A 790 -11.04 48.67 -25.56
C GLN A 790 -12.03 47.63 -25.01
N GLU A 791 -12.50 46.71 -25.85
CA GLU A 791 -13.44 45.66 -25.44
C GLU A 791 -12.81 44.61 -24.53
N ARG A 792 -11.59 44.20 -24.86
CA ARG A 792 -10.85 43.15 -24.15
C ARG A 792 -10.28 43.65 -22.82
N ASP A 793 -9.79 44.88 -22.84
CA ASP A 793 -9.09 45.51 -21.72
C ASP A 793 -10.08 46.08 -20.68
N ALA A 794 -11.37 46.19 -21.02
CA ALA A 794 -12.41 46.56 -20.07
C ALA A 794 -12.45 45.60 -18.87
N GLU A 795 -12.44 46.17 -17.67
CA GLU A 795 -12.72 45.43 -16.44
C GLU A 795 -14.20 45.05 -16.39
N LYS A 796 -14.46 43.81 -15.97
CA LYS A 796 -15.80 43.25 -15.85
C LYS A 796 -15.96 42.71 -14.43
N SER A 797 -17.06 43.05 -13.78
CA SER A 797 -17.46 42.44 -12.52
C SER A 797 -18.29 41.20 -12.78
N TYR A 798 -18.12 40.18 -11.94
CA TYR A 798 -18.85 38.92 -12.08
C TYR A 798 -19.55 38.56 -10.78
N ASN A 799 -20.79 38.07 -10.89
CA ASN A 799 -21.39 37.32 -9.80
C ASN A 799 -20.91 35.87 -9.91
N TRP A 800 -19.73 35.59 -9.35
CA TRP A 800 -19.04 34.31 -9.48
C TRP A 800 -18.53 33.83 -8.14
N THR A 801 -18.73 32.55 -7.86
CA THR A 801 -18.07 31.84 -6.76
C THR A 801 -17.94 30.38 -7.20
N PRO A 802 -16.73 29.81 -7.18
CA PRO A 802 -16.57 28.40 -7.50
C PRO A 802 -17.36 27.53 -6.51
N ASP A 803 -18.03 26.49 -7.01
CA ASP A 803 -18.82 25.53 -6.22
C ASP A 803 -17.98 24.80 -5.16
N TRP A 804 -16.67 24.73 -5.39
CA TRP A 804 -15.68 24.12 -4.51
C TRP A 804 -14.99 25.13 -3.56
N ASP A 805 -15.41 26.40 -3.49
CA ASP A 805 -14.83 27.34 -2.51
C ASP A 805 -15.06 26.80 -1.08
N PRO A 806 -13.99 26.56 -0.29
CA PRO A 806 -14.10 26.02 1.06
C PRO A 806 -14.90 26.92 2.03
N ALA A 807 -15.21 28.16 1.65
CA ALA A 807 -16.05 29.09 2.42
C ALA A 807 -17.57 29.01 2.11
N LEU A 808 -18.04 28.14 1.19
CA LEU A 808 -19.46 28.01 0.88
C LEU A 808 -20.24 27.22 1.95
N PRO A 809 -21.46 27.66 2.32
CA PRO A 809 -22.30 26.96 3.30
C PRO A 809 -22.84 25.65 2.71
N GLY A 810 -22.17 24.55 3.03
CA GLY A 810 -22.45 23.20 2.51
C GLY A 810 -21.26 22.26 2.68
N ASN A 811 -20.04 22.80 2.74
CA ASN A 811 -18.84 22.07 3.13
C ASN A 811 -18.65 22.09 4.65
N GLU A 812 -18.67 20.92 5.30
CA GLU A 812 -18.69 20.74 6.76
C GLU A 812 -17.43 21.24 7.53
N LYS A 813 -16.47 21.90 6.86
CA LYS A 813 -15.22 22.36 7.49
C LYS A 813 -15.21 23.80 8.00
N SER A 814 -16.29 24.56 7.91
CA SER A 814 -16.36 25.86 8.61
C SER A 814 -17.77 26.25 9.06
N ARG A 815 -18.08 25.96 10.33
CA ARG A 815 -19.11 26.72 11.07
C ARG A 815 -18.46 27.37 12.30
N PRO A 816 -18.41 28.71 12.41
CA PRO A 816 -18.58 29.34 13.70
C PRO A 816 -20.03 29.09 14.12
N SER A 817 -20.25 28.42 15.25
CA SER A 817 -21.59 28.16 15.75
C SER A 817 -22.26 29.51 16.08
N TYR A 818 -23.37 29.83 15.40
CA TYR A 818 -24.24 30.96 15.77
C TYR A 818 -24.68 30.92 17.24
N VAL A 819 -24.62 29.73 17.86
CA VAL A 819 -24.76 29.47 19.29
C VAL A 819 -23.75 30.30 20.12
N ALA A 820 -22.53 30.53 19.65
CA ALA A 820 -21.55 31.33 20.36
C ALA A 820 -21.88 32.82 20.45
N ILE A 821 -22.54 33.36 19.42
CA ILE A 821 -22.95 34.76 19.39
C ILE A 821 -24.26 34.96 20.15
N LEU A 822 -25.22 34.04 20.02
CA LEU A 822 -26.56 34.20 20.59
C LEU A 822 -26.69 33.68 22.03
N VAL A 823 -25.84 32.75 22.48
CA VAL A 823 -25.93 32.15 23.82
C VAL A 823 -24.75 32.55 24.70
N PHE A 824 -23.51 32.47 24.20
CA PHE A 824 -22.34 32.75 25.05
C PHE A 824 -22.10 34.24 25.29
N ARG A 825 -22.41 35.14 24.34
CA ARG A 825 -22.26 36.59 24.55
C ARG A 825 -23.23 37.17 25.61
N PRO A 826 -24.54 36.85 25.61
CA PRO A 826 -25.43 37.32 26.67
C PRO A 826 -25.06 36.76 28.05
N LEU A 827 -24.65 35.49 28.12
CA LEU A 827 -24.17 34.88 29.37
C LEU A 827 -22.88 35.53 29.87
N ALA A 828 -21.95 35.86 28.98
CA ALA A 828 -20.73 36.58 29.33
C ALA A 828 -21.03 38.00 29.84
N LEU A 829 -21.96 38.71 29.20
CA LEU A 829 -22.44 40.03 29.65
C LEU A 829 -23.07 39.95 31.05
N LEU A 830 -23.92 38.95 31.31
CA LEU A 830 -24.53 38.72 32.61
C LEU A 830 -23.46 38.44 33.68
N PHE A 831 -22.47 37.60 33.36
CA PHE A 831 -21.36 37.29 34.26
C PHE A 831 -20.49 38.52 34.54
N THR A 832 -20.29 39.37 33.54
CA THR A 832 -19.52 40.63 33.67
C THR A 832 -20.24 41.60 34.61
N PHE A 833 -21.57 41.73 34.48
CA PHE A 833 -22.39 42.55 35.39
C PHE A 833 -22.39 42.01 36.83
N LEU A 834 -22.53 40.69 37.02
CA LEU A 834 -22.49 40.08 38.35
C LEU A 834 -21.12 40.25 39.01
N THR A 835 -20.05 40.14 38.22
CA THR A 835 -18.68 40.35 38.70
C THR A 835 -18.44 41.82 39.05
N ALA A 836 -18.87 42.76 38.20
CA ALA A 836 -18.78 44.19 38.48
C ALA A 836 -19.58 44.59 39.73
N TYR A 837 -20.78 44.04 39.92
CA TYR A 837 -21.58 44.25 41.13
C TYR A 837 -20.89 43.68 42.38
N ALA A 838 -20.36 42.46 42.31
CA ALA A 838 -19.63 41.85 43.42
C ALA A 838 -18.36 42.63 43.79
N VAL A 839 -17.64 43.17 42.79
CA VAL A 839 -16.46 44.02 43.00
C VAL A 839 -16.86 45.35 43.62
N HIS A 840 -17.92 46.01 43.15
CA HIS A 840 -18.41 47.26 43.73
C HIS A 840 -18.92 47.08 45.17
N TYR A 841 -19.63 45.98 45.46
CA TYR A 841 -20.11 45.66 46.80
C TYR A 841 -18.95 45.41 47.78
N LYS A 842 -17.87 44.78 47.32
CA LYS A 842 -16.72 44.43 48.15
C LYS A 842 -15.71 45.58 48.28
N TYR A 843 -15.68 46.50 47.32
CA TYR A 843 -14.78 47.65 47.26
C TYR A 843 -15.53 48.93 46.84
N PRO A 844 -16.37 49.50 47.74
CA PRO A 844 -17.29 50.59 47.40
C PRO A 844 -16.61 51.92 47.01
N ASN A 845 -15.31 52.07 47.28
CA ASN A 845 -14.54 53.28 46.98
C ASN A 845 -13.73 53.19 45.68
N THR A 846 -13.86 52.11 44.91
CA THR A 846 -13.15 51.94 43.64
C THR A 846 -14.05 52.44 42.51
N PHE A 847 -13.85 53.70 42.10
CA PHE A 847 -14.47 54.28 40.91
C PHE A 847 -13.64 53.91 39.68
N CYS A 848 -14.23 53.18 38.73
CA CYS A 848 -13.62 52.90 37.44
C CYS A 848 -14.22 53.85 36.39
N TYR A 849 -13.49 54.91 36.04
CA TYR A 849 -13.58 55.55 34.73
C TYR A 849 -12.25 55.31 34.02
N ASP A 850 -12.32 54.45 32.99
CA ASP A 850 -11.66 54.50 31.68
C ASP A 850 -11.66 53.10 31.05
#